data_AF-A0A9N9CD32-F1
#
_entry.id   AF-A0A9N9CD32-F1
#
_cell.length_a   1.000
_cell.length_b   1.000
_cell.length_c   1.000
_cell.angle_alpha   90.00
_cell.angle_beta   90.00
_cell.angle_gamma   90.00
#
_symmetry.space_group_name_H-M   'P 1'
#
loop_
_entity.id
_entity.type
_entity.pdbx_description
1 polymer ?
#
loop_
_entity_poly.entity_id
_entity_poly.type
_entity_poly.pdbx_seq_one_letter_code
_entity_poly.pdbx_strand_id
1 'polypeptide(L)'
;ILGMLKLKQQMDRTKKLKRLKEKTEILENITEARIVMHDIYNRELLQEMRNDSQATYCDSELNHLGERPQKREQLDNQRAEVENFPEDDDYLTDREEISQKKDEIDNFFQSPPDIAKNVRKRRSMKDTESKSVKRNKSSNKIVVDADQSTGVPSMDVQKTYTTFNPDTILSWGHVVDKTKNFNNSDHDWFANGYNISRDFREFQIQVVDQLKNDPIFSYAMCLSSIIYVTEDKPKYVKCSDQVWKTALPKPLIPVSLAISAQLNIMEYSMSFQSGSFRIRSKEMTLTYTVTEAMPQIIEDLRKTFRSNVTKPLSYRKAQLKQLYLLLDENEDLIFDAVQKDGRKPRAEAWLGETVITKQEIVEMLKNLDSWAASEYVKVGVGHMLNSCHIRKEPVGTVLIIGSWNYPIALLLGPLIGAIAAGCTAICKPSEIASHTAALLHELVPKYLDQSAYCIVNGGPEETTSLLKNKFDHIFYTGSGSVGKLIMAAAANHLTRVTLELGGKSPVIVGNDADPSIVAKRVAWGKFFNCGQTCIAPDYIICERSMQEALLKHFPIALKELYGGDVKESPDYARLVSSRHFDRLANMLTQTQGRVIIGGETDWKELYIAPTIVADVSKDDILMQDELFGPVLPIVVVDNLDDAIAYVNSNDSPLTIYPFSKNSKTIEYILENTRSGAAVTNDVIMHFSVTNLPFGGVGASGIGSYHGKKSFDTFTHERSTMNTPYYAEKFLEMRYPPYEERKLKMLQWLFFSKPDYRNNKSARILTLKKFFGYSIVVVILAYSLRNSNMLESLVNFIKAWFKT
;
A
#
# COMPACT_ATOMS: atom_id res chain seq x y z
N ILE A 1 -29.14 -12.42 -47.24
CA ILE A 1 -28.21 -11.49 -46.55
C ILE A 1 -28.60 -10.01 -46.75
N LEU A 2 -28.53 -9.43 -47.96
CA LEU A 2 -28.89 -8.01 -48.19
C LEU A 2 -30.29 -7.60 -47.68
N GLY A 3 -31.32 -8.46 -47.82
CA GLY A 3 -32.64 -8.22 -47.24
C GLY A 3 -32.65 -8.15 -45.71
N MET A 4 -31.87 -9.01 -45.03
CA MET A 4 -31.72 -8.99 -43.56
C MET A 4 -30.98 -7.74 -43.09
N LEU A 5 -30.01 -7.23 -43.87
CA LEU A 5 -29.31 -5.98 -43.57
C LEU A 5 -30.24 -4.76 -43.69
N LYS A 6 -31.14 -4.73 -44.69
CA LYS A 6 -32.19 -3.70 -44.79
C LYS A 6 -33.18 -3.76 -43.62
N LEU A 7 -33.65 -4.96 -43.26
CA LEU A 7 -34.52 -5.19 -42.10
C LEU A 7 -33.86 -4.73 -40.79
N LYS A 8 -32.58 -5.07 -40.58
CA LYS A 8 -31.80 -4.59 -39.43
C LYS A 8 -31.68 -3.06 -39.40
N GLN A 9 -31.40 -2.42 -40.55
CA GLN A 9 -31.39 -0.96 -40.66
C GLN A 9 -32.74 -0.30 -40.36
N GLN A 10 -33.86 -0.91 -40.77
CA GLN A 10 -35.20 -0.42 -40.40
C GLN A 10 -35.45 -0.59 -38.89
N MET A 11 -35.17 -1.76 -38.31
CA MET A 11 -35.32 -1.98 -36.86
C MET A 11 -34.46 -1.03 -36.02
N ASP A 12 -33.23 -0.76 -36.45
CA ASP A 12 -32.33 0.18 -35.77
C ASP A 12 -32.81 1.64 -35.93
N ARG A 13 -33.42 2.01 -37.07
CA ARG A 13 -34.11 3.30 -37.24
C ARG A 13 -35.31 3.42 -36.30
N THR A 14 -36.19 2.42 -36.22
CA THR A 14 -37.36 2.45 -35.33
C THR A 14 -36.96 2.52 -33.86
N LYS A 15 -35.95 1.74 -33.43
CA LYS A 15 -35.37 1.84 -32.07
C LYS A 15 -34.78 3.22 -31.79
N LYS A 16 -34.13 3.85 -32.78
CA LYS A 16 -33.58 5.20 -32.65
C LYS A 16 -34.67 6.27 -32.56
N LEU A 17 -35.78 6.11 -33.29
CA LEU A 17 -36.94 7.00 -33.21
C LEU A 17 -37.63 6.92 -31.85
N LYS A 18 -37.84 5.71 -31.32
CA LYS A 18 -38.44 5.51 -29.98
C LYS A 18 -37.59 6.16 -28.88
N ARG A 19 -36.27 5.94 -28.91
CA ARG A 19 -35.29 6.60 -28.01
C ARG A 19 -35.16 8.11 -28.20
N LEU A 20 -35.64 8.66 -29.32
CA LEU A 20 -35.72 10.11 -29.51
C LEU A 20 -36.98 10.67 -28.86
N LYS A 21 -38.16 10.04 -29.05
CA LYS A 21 -39.40 10.43 -28.35
C LYS A 21 -39.23 10.38 -26.82
N GLU A 22 -38.71 9.26 -26.29
CA GLU A 22 -38.40 9.11 -24.85
C GLU A 22 -37.45 10.20 -24.32
N LYS A 23 -36.53 10.72 -25.17
CA LYS A 23 -35.62 11.81 -24.79
C LYS A 23 -36.24 13.19 -24.86
N THR A 24 -37.17 13.44 -25.79
CA THR A 24 -37.90 14.70 -25.86
C THR A 24 -38.79 14.87 -24.63
N GLU A 25 -39.53 13.81 -24.28
CA GLU A 25 -40.39 13.77 -23.09
C GLU A 25 -39.59 13.99 -21.78
N ILE A 26 -38.40 13.39 -21.64
CA ILE A 26 -37.50 13.67 -20.51
C ILE A 26 -37.00 15.13 -20.51
N LEU A 27 -36.73 15.72 -21.68
CA LEU A 27 -36.29 17.11 -21.79
C LEU A 27 -37.39 18.11 -21.45
N GLU A 28 -38.64 17.83 -21.82
CA GLU A 28 -39.82 18.64 -21.46
C GLU A 28 -40.02 18.63 -19.94
N ASN A 29 -40.04 17.45 -19.32
CA ASN A 29 -40.12 17.30 -17.86
C ASN A 29 -38.99 18.03 -17.10
N ILE A 30 -37.75 18.00 -17.61
CA ILE A 30 -36.62 18.73 -17.02
C ILE A 30 -36.78 20.25 -17.16
N THR A 31 -37.36 20.72 -18.27
CA THR A 31 -37.62 22.15 -18.50
C THR A 31 -38.71 22.67 -17.57
N GLU A 32 -39.81 21.93 -17.40
CA GLU A 32 -40.87 22.28 -16.43
C GLU A 32 -40.35 22.30 -15.00
N ALA A 33 -39.59 21.28 -14.58
CA ALA A 33 -38.97 21.24 -13.26
C ALA A 33 -38.04 22.45 -13.01
N ARG A 34 -37.31 22.91 -14.03
CA ARG A 34 -36.46 24.11 -13.94
C ARG A 34 -37.25 25.40 -13.81
N ILE A 35 -38.38 25.54 -14.52
CA ILE A 35 -39.27 26.69 -14.40
C ILE A 35 -39.83 26.76 -12.97
N VAL A 36 -40.31 25.64 -12.42
CA VAL A 36 -40.81 25.56 -11.04
C VAL A 36 -39.73 25.91 -10.01
N MET A 37 -38.52 25.36 -10.12
CA MET A 37 -37.40 25.68 -9.23
C MET A 37 -37.01 27.17 -9.29
N HIS A 38 -37.06 27.78 -10.47
CA HIS A 38 -36.76 29.20 -10.65
C HIS A 38 -37.86 30.10 -10.06
N ASP A 39 -39.14 29.73 -10.20
CA ASP A 39 -40.26 30.45 -9.55
C ASP A 39 -40.20 30.35 -8.02
N ILE A 40 -39.80 29.19 -7.45
CA ILE A 40 -39.57 29.03 -6.00
C ILE A 40 -38.45 29.96 -5.53
N TYR A 41 -37.28 29.89 -6.17
CA TYR A 41 -36.11 30.69 -5.80
C TYR A 41 -36.39 32.21 -5.82
N ASN A 42 -37.12 32.69 -6.82
CA ASN A 42 -37.48 34.11 -6.90
C ASN A 42 -38.49 34.53 -5.82
N ARG A 43 -39.42 33.65 -5.40
CA ARG A 43 -40.32 33.94 -4.27
C ARG A 43 -39.56 34.04 -2.95
N GLU A 44 -38.65 33.10 -2.69
CA GLU A 44 -37.80 33.13 -1.49
C GLU A 44 -36.95 34.42 -1.45
N LEU A 45 -36.30 34.78 -2.56
CA LEU A 45 -35.49 36.00 -2.66
C LEU A 45 -36.33 37.28 -2.45
N LEU A 46 -37.53 37.35 -3.04
CA LEU A 46 -38.46 38.47 -2.82
C LEU A 46 -38.96 38.54 -1.37
N GLN A 47 -39.08 37.41 -0.69
CA GLN A 47 -39.51 37.35 0.70
C GLN A 47 -38.37 37.72 1.67
N GLU A 48 -37.12 37.32 1.38
CA GLU A 48 -35.94 37.83 2.08
C GLU A 48 -35.81 39.36 1.94
N MET A 49 -35.93 39.89 0.72
CA MET A 49 -35.80 41.34 0.46
C MET A 49 -36.92 42.17 1.10
N ARG A 50 -38.13 41.61 1.32
CA ARG A 50 -39.21 42.28 2.05
C ARG A 50 -39.01 42.29 3.57
N ASN A 51 -38.21 41.35 4.10
CA ASN A 51 -37.95 41.23 5.53
C ASN A 51 -36.76 42.10 6.00
N ASP A 52 -35.89 42.55 5.08
CA ASP A 52 -34.75 43.42 5.40
C ASP A 52 -35.17 44.91 5.53
N SER A 53 -35.77 45.23 6.68
CA SER A 53 -36.37 46.54 7.01
C SER A 53 -35.41 47.75 7.05
N GLN A 54 -34.13 47.61 6.70
CA GLN A 54 -33.15 48.69 6.65
C GLN A 54 -32.51 48.94 5.26
N ALA A 55 -32.98 48.26 4.21
CA ALA A 55 -32.46 48.44 2.86
C ALA A 55 -33.36 49.35 2.00
N THR A 56 -32.86 50.54 1.64
CA THR A 56 -33.51 51.42 0.65
C THR A 56 -33.21 50.92 -0.76
N TYR A 57 -34.17 50.23 -1.39
CA TYR A 57 -34.09 49.81 -2.79
C TYR A 57 -34.69 50.87 -3.72
N CYS A 58 -34.24 50.93 -4.98
CA CYS A 58 -34.74 51.90 -5.95
C CYS A 58 -36.02 51.38 -6.64
N ASP A 59 -37.06 52.21 -6.77
CA ASP A 59 -38.35 51.81 -7.36
C ASP A 59 -38.23 51.24 -8.80
N SER A 60 -37.18 51.64 -9.54
CA SER A 60 -36.87 51.08 -10.86
C SER A 60 -36.50 49.59 -10.84
N GLU A 61 -35.90 49.11 -9.75
CA GLU A 61 -35.50 47.69 -9.61
C GLU A 61 -36.69 46.79 -9.26
N LEU A 62 -37.65 47.31 -8.49
CA LEU A 62 -38.89 46.60 -8.14
C LEU A 62 -39.85 46.48 -9.34
N ASN A 63 -40.01 47.55 -10.12
CA ASN A 63 -40.92 47.55 -11.28
C ASN A 63 -40.50 46.55 -12.39
N HIS A 64 -39.21 46.34 -12.61
CA HIS A 64 -38.73 45.42 -13.65
C HIS A 64 -39.04 43.92 -13.39
N LEU A 65 -39.38 43.56 -12.14
CA LEU A 65 -39.87 42.23 -11.79
C LEU A 65 -41.40 42.10 -11.98
N GLY A 66 -42.14 43.22 -11.96
CA GLY A 66 -43.60 43.27 -12.07
C GLY A 66 -44.16 43.07 -13.49
N GLU A 67 -43.38 43.34 -14.54
CA GLU A 67 -43.85 43.27 -15.95
C GLU A 67 -43.89 41.84 -16.54
N ARG A 68 -43.34 40.84 -15.84
CA ARG A 68 -43.21 39.46 -16.38
C ARG A 68 -44.52 38.66 -16.53
N PRO A 69 -45.62 38.89 -15.77
CA PRO A 69 -46.87 38.16 -15.97
C PRO A 69 -47.51 38.38 -17.35
N GLN A 70 -47.48 39.61 -17.88
CA GLN A 70 -48.10 39.95 -19.17
C GLN A 70 -47.40 39.28 -20.38
N LYS A 71 -46.10 38.97 -20.25
CA LYS A 71 -45.37 38.20 -21.28
C LYS A 71 -45.61 36.69 -21.22
N ARG A 72 -46.11 36.16 -20.09
CA ARG A 72 -46.49 34.75 -19.95
C ARG A 72 -47.76 34.46 -20.76
N GLU A 73 -48.73 35.36 -20.67
CA GLU A 73 -49.99 35.31 -21.45
C GLU A 73 -49.75 35.42 -22.97
N GLN A 74 -48.74 36.18 -23.42
CA GLN A 74 -48.31 36.16 -24.84
C GLN A 74 -47.70 34.83 -25.27
N LEU A 75 -46.90 34.18 -24.42
CA LEU A 75 -46.27 32.89 -24.72
C LEU A 75 -47.27 31.73 -24.72
N ASP A 76 -48.24 31.72 -23.79
CA ASP A 76 -49.29 30.70 -23.75
C ASP A 76 -50.23 30.81 -24.97
N ASN A 77 -50.54 32.03 -25.45
CA ASN A 77 -51.28 32.23 -26.71
C ASN A 77 -50.48 31.77 -27.95
N GLN A 78 -49.17 32.04 -28.02
CA GLN A 78 -48.31 31.52 -29.10
C GLN A 78 -48.15 29.99 -29.07
N ARG A 79 -48.34 29.35 -27.90
CA ARG A 79 -48.32 27.90 -27.76
C ARG A 79 -49.57 27.25 -28.36
N ALA A 80 -50.74 27.89 -28.19
CA ALA A 80 -52.01 27.42 -28.75
C ALA A 80 -52.09 27.52 -30.30
N GLU A 81 -51.33 28.42 -30.93
CA GLU A 81 -51.21 28.48 -32.40
C GLU A 81 -50.38 27.32 -32.97
N VAL A 82 -49.40 26.80 -32.22
CA VAL A 82 -48.53 25.69 -32.67
C VAL A 82 -49.25 24.33 -32.58
N GLU A 83 -50.19 24.16 -31.65
CA GLU A 83 -50.95 22.91 -31.48
C GLU A 83 -52.05 22.68 -32.54
N ASN A 84 -52.30 23.67 -33.42
CA ASN A 84 -53.35 23.60 -34.47
C ASN A 84 -52.80 23.48 -35.91
N PHE A 85 -51.53 23.14 -36.10
CA PHE A 85 -50.99 22.88 -37.45
C PHE A 85 -51.50 21.53 -38.00
N PRO A 86 -52.07 21.47 -39.22
CA PRO A 86 -52.57 20.22 -39.80
C PRO A 86 -51.42 19.29 -40.20
N GLU A 87 -51.55 18.00 -39.87
CA GLU A 87 -50.64 16.95 -40.32
C GLU A 87 -50.88 16.63 -41.81
N ASP A 88 -50.10 17.22 -42.73
CA ASP A 88 -49.93 16.72 -44.09
C ASP A 88 -48.50 16.96 -44.61
N ASP A 89 -48.02 16.04 -45.46
CA ASP A 89 -46.62 15.94 -45.89
C ASP A 89 -46.15 17.09 -46.82
N ASP A 90 -45.15 17.87 -46.39
CA ASP A 90 -43.91 18.26 -47.11
C ASP A 90 -43.37 19.66 -46.70
N TYR A 91 -42.51 19.72 -45.66
CA TYR A 91 -41.87 20.99 -45.25
C TYR A 91 -40.37 20.88 -44.95
N LEU A 92 -39.58 21.55 -45.80
CA LEU A 92 -38.14 21.77 -45.63
C LEU A 92 -37.80 23.16 -45.04
N THR A 93 -38.81 23.95 -44.70
CA THR A 93 -38.69 25.37 -44.31
C THR A 93 -38.64 25.62 -42.80
N ASP A 94 -39.19 24.73 -41.97
CA ASP A 94 -39.51 25.05 -40.57
C ASP A 94 -38.31 24.99 -39.59
N ARG A 95 -37.12 24.57 -40.08
CA ARG A 95 -35.94 24.42 -39.20
C ARG A 95 -35.28 25.72 -38.79
N GLU A 96 -35.36 26.78 -39.60
CA GLU A 96 -34.75 28.06 -39.26
C GLU A 96 -35.63 28.85 -38.29
N GLU A 97 -36.95 28.87 -38.47
CA GLU A 97 -37.88 29.49 -37.50
C GLU A 97 -37.86 28.80 -36.13
N ILE A 98 -37.86 27.46 -36.09
CA ILE A 98 -37.76 26.72 -34.81
C ILE A 98 -36.38 26.95 -34.15
N SER A 99 -35.31 27.14 -34.93
CA SER A 99 -34.00 27.49 -34.36
C SER A 99 -33.99 28.92 -33.82
N GLN A 100 -34.54 29.89 -34.54
CA GLN A 100 -34.60 31.29 -34.11
C GLN A 100 -35.44 31.45 -32.83
N LYS A 101 -36.66 30.89 -32.79
CA LYS A 101 -37.50 30.91 -31.57
C LYS A 101 -36.81 30.24 -30.38
N LYS A 102 -35.99 29.21 -30.62
CA LYS A 102 -35.22 28.55 -29.56
C LYS A 102 -34.03 29.38 -29.09
N ASP A 103 -33.30 30.03 -30.00
CA ASP A 103 -32.20 30.93 -29.66
C ASP A 103 -32.72 32.19 -28.93
N GLU A 104 -33.92 32.69 -29.22
CA GLU A 104 -34.58 33.75 -28.44
C GLU A 104 -34.90 33.31 -27.00
N ILE A 105 -35.44 32.10 -26.82
CA ILE A 105 -35.71 31.52 -25.49
C ILE A 105 -34.41 31.30 -24.70
N ASP A 106 -33.38 30.72 -25.32
CA ASP A 106 -32.09 30.47 -24.64
C ASP A 106 -31.33 31.78 -24.31
N ASN A 107 -31.55 32.87 -25.06
CA ASN A 107 -31.03 34.21 -24.73
C ASN A 107 -31.77 34.85 -23.54
N PHE A 108 -33.07 34.61 -23.37
CA PHE A 108 -33.85 35.13 -22.22
C PHE A 108 -33.33 34.62 -20.87
N PHE A 109 -32.75 33.41 -20.82
CA PHE A 109 -32.23 32.79 -19.60
C PHE A 109 -30.72 32.99 -19.34
N GLN A 110 -29.99 33.66 -20.22
CA GLN A 110 -28.52 33.82 -20.12
C GLN A 110 -28.03 35.04 -19.33
N SER A 111 -28.82 35.61 -18.41
CA SER A 111 -28.39 36.74 -17.57
C SER A 111 -28.99 36.73 -16.15
N PRO A 112 -28.28 36.16 -15.16
CA PRO A 112 -28.48 36.48 -13.75
C PRO A 112 -27.91 37.90 -13.46
N PRO A 113 -28.64 38.79 -12.77
CA PRO A 113 -28.11 40.11 -12.41
C PRO A 113 -26.92 40.03 -11.44
N ASP A 114 -25.91 40.88 -11.61
CA ASP A 114 -24.72 40.97 -10.72
C ASP A 114 -25.04 41.37 -9.26
N ILE A 115 -26.31 41.64 -8.95
CA ILE A 115 -26.83 42.02 -7.63
C ILE A 115 -26.51 40.95 -6.57
N ALA A 116 -26.70 39.65 -6.88
CA ALA A 116 -26.47 38.56 -5.94
C ALA A 116 -24.99 38.42 -5.50
N LYS A 117 -24.03 38.76 -6.38
CA LYS A 117 -22.61 38.82 -6.02
C LYS A 117 -22.32 39.99 -5.08
N ASN A 118 -22.92 41.15 -5.31
CA ASN A 118 -22.68 42.35 -4.51
C ASN A 118 -23.23 42.22 -3.08
N VAL A 119 -24.36 41.54 -2.88
CA VAL A 119 -24.89 41.23 -1.53
C VAL A 119 -23.94 40.31 -0.76
N ARG A 120 -23.48 39.19 -1.36
CA ARG A 120 -22.51 38.28 -0.71
C ARG A 120 -21.18 38.96 -0.39
N LYS A 121 -20.66 39.80 -1.29
CA LYS A 121 -19.37 40.49 -1.13
C LYS A 121 -19.39 41.56 -0.02
N ARG A 122 -20.55 42.19 0.24
CA ARG A 122 -20.73 43.14 1.36
C ARG A 122 -20.84 42.45 2.73
N ARG A 123 -21.37 41.21 2.81
CA ARG A 123 -21.31 40.42 4.06
C ARG A 123 -19.86 40.05 4.42
N SER A 124 -19.08 39.49 3.48
CA SER A 124 -17.71 39.01 3.78
C SER A 124 -16.72 40.10 4.19
N MET A 125 -16.99 41.38 3.86
CA MET A 125 -16.16 42.52 4.27
C MET A 125 -16.43 43.00 5.71
N LYS A 126 -17.61 42.73 6.29
CA LYS A 126 -17.89 43.11 7.69
C LYS A 126 -17.25 42.17 8.71
N ASP A 127 -17.11 40.88 8.38
CA ASP A 127 -16.57 39.89 9.32
C ASP A 127 -15.03 39.98 9.48
N THR A 128 -14.33 40.60 8.53
CA THR A 128 -12.86 40.65 8.47
C THR A 128 -12.21 41.84 9.20
N GLU A 129 -12.95 42.89 9.55
CA GLU A 129 -12.39 44.06 10.28
C GLU A 129 -12.30 43.86 11.81
N SER A 130 -12.80 42.74 12.36
CA SER A 130 -12.91 42.54 13.81
C SER A 130 -11.66 41.94 14.51
N LYS A 131 -10.63 41.46 13.77
CA LYS A 131 -9.54 40.65 14.34
C LYS A 131 -8.12 40.89 13.77
N SER A 132 -7.60 42.13 13.77
CA SER A 132 -6.16 42.35 13.54
C SER A 132 -5.57 43.67 14.06
N VAL A 133 -5.56 43.89 15.38
CA VAL A 133 -4.74 44.95 16.01
C VAL A 133 -4.02 44.43 17.27
N LYS A 134 -2.73 44.07 17.15
CA LYS A 134 -1.68 44.24 18.18
C LYS A 134 -0.27 43.77 17.75
N ARG A 135 0.65 44.74 17.65
CA ARG A 135 2.13 44.69 17.82
C ARG A 135 2.96 43.88 16.79
N ASN A 136 3.96 44.44 16.07
CA ASN A 136 5.23 45.14 16.43
C ASN A 136 6.32 44.23 17.07
N LYS A 137 7.64 44.37 16.83
CA LYS A 137 8.49 44.97 15.75
C LYS A 137 9.99 44.83 16.15
N SER A 138 10.87 44.26 15.32
CA SER A 138 12.37 44.36 15.39
C SER A 138 13.04 43.44 14.33
N SER A 139 13.75 43.91 13.29
CA SER A 139 15.17 44.36 13.24
C SER A 139 16.19 43.29 13.69
N ASN A 140 17.28 42.88 13.02
CA ASN A 140 18.02 43.25 11.78
C ASN A 140 18.78 41.95 11.28
N LYS A 141 19.67 41.87 10.27
CA LYS A 141 20.40 42.84 9.40
C LYS A 141 20.67 42.22 7.99
N ILE A 142 21.87 42.40 7.41
CA ILE A 142 22.39 41.95 6.09
C ILE A 142 23.86 41.51 6.29
N VAL A 143 24.32 40.44 5.60
CA VAL A 143 25.66 40.33 4.95
C VAL A 143 25.53 39.40 3.72
N VAL A 144 26.25 39.72 2.64
CA VAL A 144 26.52 38.89 1.45
C VAL A 144 28.03 38.64 1.41
N ASP A 145 28.49 37.45 1.01
CA ASP A 145 29.79 37.32 0.36
C ASP A 145 29.92 36.02 -0.45
N ALA A 146 30.85 36.03 -1.41
CA ALA A 146 31.21 34.90 -2.25
C ALA A 146 32.70 34.97 -2.58
N ASP A 147 33.42 33.83 -2.57
CA ASP A 147 34.65 33.70 -3.36
C ASP A 147 35.05 32.24 -3.67
N GLN A 148 36.03 32.09 -4.57
CA GLN A 148 36.51 30.87 -5.23
C GLN A 148 37.80 30.30 -4.60
N SER A 149 38.20 29.09 -5.02
CA SER A 149 39.59 28.59 -5.27
C SER A 149 39.66 27.06 -5.07
N THR A 150 39.77 26.22 -6.12
CA THR A 150 40.97 25.69 -6.81
C THR A 150 41.92 24.81 -5.97
N GLY A 151 42.23 23.60 -6.45
CA GLY A 151 43.44 22.86 -6.01
C GLY A 151 43.45 21.34 -6.28
N VAL A 152 44.17 20.91 -7.31
CA VAL A 152 44.64 19.51 -7.52
C VAL A 152 46.09 19.58 -8.01
N PRO A 153 47.00 18.71 -7.51
CA PRO A 153 47.96 18.03 -8.39
C PRO A 153 48.18 16.53 -8.04
N SER A 154 49.05 15.87 -8.82
CA SER A 154 49.13 14.42 -9.04
C SER A 154 50.52 13.78 -8.78
N MET A 155 50.62 12.44 -8.96
CA MET A 155 51.86 11.62 -9.20
C MET A 155 52.78 11.35 -7.96
N ASP A 156 53.60 10.28 -7.86
CA ASP A 156 53.79 9.10 -8.74
C ASP A 156 54.34 7.80 -8.03
N VAL A 157 54.34 6.72 -8.81
CA VAL A 157 54.79 5.30 -8.67
C VAL A 157 56.18 4.97 -8.06
N GLN A 158 56.30 3.84 -7.31
CA GLN A 158 57.25 2.68 -7.49
C GLN A 158 57.19 1.69 -6.28
N LYS A 159 56.84 0.40 -6.41
CA LYS A 159 57.52 -0.82 -6.97
C LYS A 159 58.48 -1.58 -6.03
N THR A 160 58.09 -2.80 -5.62
CA THR A 160 59.00 -3.97 -5.51
C THR A 160 58.24 -5.29 -5.71
N TYR A 161 58.94 -6.31 -6.24
CA TYR A 161 58.40 -7.62 -6.64
C TYR A 161 58.79 -8.73 -5.64
N THR A 162 57.98 -9.80 -5.58
CA THR A 162 58.49 -11.18 -5.59
C THR A 162 57.52 -12.12 -6.29
N THR A 163 58.06 -13.05 -7.07
CA THR A 163 57.39 -14.04 -7.94
C THR A 163 57.26 -15.41 -7.27
N PHE A 164 56.26 -16.23 -7.62
CA PHE A 164 56.48 -17.62 -8.08
C PHE A 164 55.25 -18.28 -8.75
N ASN A 165 55.51 -18.91 -9.90
CA ASN A 165 54.80 -19.85 -10.81
C ASN A 165 53.27 -20.16 -10.76
N PRO A 166 52.66 -20.47 -11.94
CA PRO A 166 51.33 -21.08 -12.09
C PRO A 166 51.36 -22.63 -12.15
N ASP A 167 50.21 -23.23 -12.47
CA ASP A 167 49.89 -24.65 -12.72
C ASP A 167 49.56 -25.56 -11.52
N THR A 168 48.28 -25.61 -11.11
CA THR A 168 47.53 -26.87 -10.91
C THR A 168 45.99 -26.64 -10.93
N ILE A 169 45.24 -27.67 -11.34
CA ILE A 169 43.76 -27.82 -11.24
C ILE A 169 42.92 -27.07 -12.30
N LEU A 170 42.95 -27.63 -13.51
CA LEU A 170 41.81 -27.63 -14.45
C LEU A 170 41.33 -29.08 -14.67
N SER A 171 40.33 -29.48 -13.90
CA SER A 171 39.33 -30.54 -14.14
C SER A 171 38.47 -30.55 -12.86
N TRP A 172 37.14 -30.63 -12.87
CA TRP A 172 36.30 -31.53 -13.64
C TRP A 172 35.22 -30.83 -14.46
N GLY A 173 35.23 -31.06 -15.77
CA GLY A 173 34.05 -30.98 -16.61
C GLY A 173 34.04 -32.17 -17.56
N HIS A 174 33.46 -33.31 -17.13
CA HIS A 174 33.25 -34.48 -18.01
C HIS A 174 32.28 -35.57 -17.46
N VAL A 175 31.11 -35.20 -16.90
CA VAL A 175 29.93 -36.11 -16.88
C VAL A 175 28.61 -35.35 -17.12
N VAL A 176 28.58 -34.45 -18.11
CA VAL A 176 27.31 -33.89 -18.64
C VAL A 176 27.39 -33.84 -20.16
N ASP A 177 27.35 -35.00 -20.81
CA ASP A 177 27.24 -35.08 -22.28
C ASP A 177 26.50 -36.33 -22.80
N LYS A 178 25.43 -36.76 -22.10
CA LYS A 178 24.55 -37.86 -22.57
C LYS A 178 23.04 -37.66 -22.38
N THR A 179 22.58 -36.47 -21.98
CA THR A 179 21.13 -36.17 -21.81
C THR A 179 20.70 -34.82 -22.41
N LYS A 180 21.29 -34.44 -23.55
CA LYS A 180 20.62 -33.53 -24.49
C LYS A 180 19.71 -34.34 -25.42
N ASN A 181 18.44 -34.47 -25.04
CA ASN A 181 17.27 -34.59 -25.92
C ASN A 181 16.05 -34.94 -25.07
N PHE A 182 15.14 -33.98 -24.87
CA PHE A 182 13.69 -34.18 -24.98
C PHE A 182 13.01 -32.80 -25.01
N ASN A 183 12.38 -32.48 -26.14
CA ASN A 183 11.53 -31.30 -26.32
C ASN A 183 10.06 -31.68 -26.11
N ASN A 184 9.24 -30.67 -25.81
CA ASN A 184 7.78 -30.61 -25.88
C ASN A 184 7.04 -31.81 -26.53
N SER A 185 6.11 -32.43 -25.79
CA SER A 185 4.67 -32.50 -26.16
C SER A 185 3.83 -33.21 -25.07
N ASP A 186 2.70 -32.59 -24.76
CA ASP A 186 1.35 -33.15 -24.49
C ASP A 186 1.10 -34.47 -23.72
N HIS A 187 0.20 -34.32 -22.73
CA HIS A 187 -0.82 -35.26 -22.23
C HIS A 187 -0.49 -36.49 -21.33
N ASP A 188 -1.34 -36.59 -20.27
CA ASP A 188 -1.80 -37.74 -19.49
C ASP A 188 -0.84 -38.89 -19.11
N TRP A 189 -0.34 -38.84 -17.86
CA TRP A 189 0.16 -40.01 -17.12
C TRP A 189 -0.35 -40.05 -15.67
N PHE A 190 -1.67 -40.01 -15.48
CA PHE A 190 -2.29 -40.81 -14.42
C PHE A 190 -2.59 -42.20 -15.01
N ALA A 191 -2.40 -43.25 -14.21
CA ALA A 191 -2.54 -44.67 -14.58
C ALA A 191 -1.47 -45.25 -15.54
N ASN A 192 -0.37 -45.74 -14.98
CA ASN A 192 0.00 -47.18 -15.05
C ASN A 192 1.22 -47.46 -14.16
N GLY A 193 1.12 -48.46 -13.28
CA GLY A 193 2.21 -48.81 -12.37
C GLY A 193 3.32 -49.57 -13.05
N TYR A 194 4.55 -49.02 -13.05
CA TYR A 194 5.77 -49.71 -13.48
C TYR A 194 6.88 -49.62 -12.42
N ASN A 195 7.54 -50.75 -12.17
CA ASN A 195 8.58 -50.89 -11.15
C ASN A 195 9.90 -50.22 -11.55
N ILE A 196 10.26 -49.10 -10.89
CA ILE A 196 11.58 -48.45 -10.99
C ILE A 196 12.63 -49.14 -10.08
N SER A 197 12.30 -50.31 -9.49
CA SER A 197 13.10 -50.96 -8.45
C SER A 197 14.39 -51.67 -8.91
N ARG A 198 14.64 -51.79 -10.22
CA ARG A 198 15.74 -52.59 -10.77
C ARG A 198 16.89 -51.74 -11.29
N ASP A 199 16.63 -50.77 -12.16
CA ASP A 199 17.69 -49.96 -12.77
C ASP A 199 18.36 -49.02 -11.75
N PHE A 200 17.63 -48.62 -10.71
CA PHE A 200 18.19 -47.87 -9.58
C PHE A 200 19.21 -48.69 -8.76
N ARG A 201 19.09 -50.03 -8.72
CA ARG A 201 20.05 -50.90 -8.03
C ARG A 201 21.37 -51.04 -8.78
N GLU A 202 21.33 -51.15 -10.11
CA GLU A 202 22.56 -51.26 -10.90
C GLU A 202 23.36 -49.94 -10.91
N PHE A 203 22.66 -48.79 -10.92
CA PHE A 203 23.31 -47.48 -10.73
C PHE A 203 23.96 -47.34 -9.34
N GLN A 204 23.29 -47.77 -8.26
CA GLN A 204 23.88 -47.75 -6.92
C GLN A 204 25.13 -48.63 -6.79
N ILE A 205 25.17 -49.80 -7.43
CA ILE A 205 26.32 -50.72 -7.33
C ILE A 205 27.57 -50.13 -8.02
N GLN A 206 27.42 -49.44 -9.15
CA GLN A 206 28.57 -48.82 -9.84
C GLN A 206 29.15 -47.61 -9.07
N VAL A 207 28.30 -46.82 -8.41
CA VAL A 207 28.74 -45.70 -7.55
C VAL A 207 29.46 -46.20 -6.30
N VAL A 208 29.00 -47.30 -5.71
CA VAL A 208 29.61 -47.89 -4.50
C VAL A 208 31.04 -48.41 -4.77
N ASP A 209 31.33 -48.95 -5.95
CA ASP A 209 32.66 -49.53 -6.23
C ASP A 209 33.74 -48.47 -6.50
N GLN A 210 33.38 -47.28 -7.01
CA GLN A 210 34.32 -46.17 -7.22
C GLN A 210 34.65 -45.35 -5.95
N LEU A 211 33.83 -45.45 -4.89
CA LEU A 211 33.94 -44.60 -3.68
C LEU A 211 34.52 -45.32 -2.45
N LYS A 212 34.95 -46.59 -2.57
CA LYS A 212 35.45 -47.43 -1.45
C LYS A 212 36.66 -46.88 -0.66
N ASN A 213 37.34 -45.86 -1.17
CA ASN A 213 38.54 -45.28 -0.55
C ASN A 213 38.33 -43.86 0.02
N ASP A 214 37.10 -43.34 0.06
CA ASP A 214 36.81 -42.04 0.69
C ASP A 214 36.28 -42.22 2.14
N PRO A 215 36.99 -41.73 3.17
CA PRO A 215 36.55 -41.83 4.56
C PRO A 215 35.22 -41.12 4.86
N ILE A 216 34.82 -40.14 4.05
CA ILE A 216 33.63 -39.31 4.27
C ILE A 216 32.34 -40.10 3.98
N PHE A 217 32.36 -41.02 3.00
CA PHE A 217 31.14 -41.72 2.56
C PHE A 217 30.62 -42.75 3.56
N SER A 218 31.51 -43.36 4.36
CA SER A 218 31.13 -44.31 5.42
C SER A 218 30.34 -43.66 6.56
N TYR A 219 30.42 -42.34 6.72
CA TYR A 219 29.69 -41.60 7.76
C TYR A 219 28.23 -41.33 7.34
N ALA A 220 27.98 -41.06 6.05
CA ALA A 220 26.66 -40.75 5.51
C ALA A 220 25.68 -41.93 5.60
N MET A 221 26.16 -43.16 5.35
CA MET A 221 25.34 -44.38 5.38
C MET A 221 24.88 -44.79 6.79
N CYS A 222 25.56 -44.34 7.85
CA CYS A 222 25.17 -44.65 9.24
C CYS A 222 24.03 -43.76 9.76
N LEU A 223 23.85 -42.55 9.20
CA LEU A 223 22.79 -41.62 9.61
C LEU A 223 21.45 -41.86 8.90
N SER A 224 21.45 -42.54 7.74
CA SER A 224 20.23 -42.85 6.98
C SER A 224 19.47 -44.09 7.49
N SER A 225 19.07 -44.10 8.77
CA SER A 225 18.20 -45.14 9.34
C SER A 225 16.71 -44.75 9.27
N ILE A 226 16.18 -44.78 8.04
CA ILE A 226 14.80 -45.10 7.63
C ILE A 226 13.66 -44.82 8.65
N ILE A 227 12.82 -43.83 8.33
CA ILE A 227 11.40 -43.81 8.73
C ILE A 227 10.57 -44.22 7.49
N TYR A 228 9.86 -45.34 7.57
CA TYR A 228 8.77 -45.64 6.63
C TYR A 228 7.47 -45.01 7.14
N VAL A 229 6.80 -44.24 6.30
CA VAL A 229 5.39 -43.87 6.49
C VAL A 229 4.56 -44.76 5.56
N THR A 230 3.70 -45.57 6.15
CA THR A 230 2.58 -46.24 5.48
C THR A 230 1.29 -45.79 6.18
N GLU A 231 0.18 -45.66 5.45
CA GLU A 231 -0.97 -44.81 5.81
C GLU A 231 -1.72 -45.12 7.11
N ASP A 232 -1.35 -46.16 7.88
CA ASP A 232 -1.93 -46.45 9.20
C ASP A 232 -0.87 -46.73 10.29
N LYS A 233 -0.66 -45.72 11.15
CA LYS A 233 0.07 -45.69 12.44
C LYS A 233 1.60 -45.93 12.42
N PRO A 234 2.41 -45.00 12.97
CA PRO A 234 3.86 -45.20 13.10
C PRO A 234 4.21 -46.17 14.25
N LYS A 235 5.14 -47.10 13.99
CA LYS A 235 5.82 -47.90 15.02
C LYS A 235 7.33 -47.63 14.97
N TYR A 236 7.91 -47.30 16.12
CA TYR A 236 9.37 -47.20 16.27
C TYR A 236 9.99 -48.59 16.44
N VAL A 237 11.05 -48.88 15.69
CA VAL A 237 11.90 -50.06 15.90
C VAL A 237 13.17 -49.62 16.63
N LYS A 238 13.48 -50.27 17.76
CA LYS A 238 14.67 -49.99 18.57
C LYS A 238 15.82 -50.87 18.11
N CYS A 239 16.90 -50.28 17.57
CA CYS A 239 18.10 -51.03 17.20
C CYS A 239 18.83 -51.52 18.47
N SER A 240 19.33 -52.75 18.46
CA SER A 240 19.94 -53.38 19.65
C SER A 240 21.44 -53.11 19.80
N ASP A 241 21.94 -53.18 21.03
CA ASP A 241 23.30 -52.78 21.45
C ASP A 241 24.46 -53.62 20.87
N GLN A 242 24.19 -54.53 19.93
CA GLN A 242 25.17 -55.50 19.42
C GLN A 242 26.15 -54.89 18.38
N VAL A 243 25.79 -53.77 17.74
CA VAL A 243 26.58 -53.15 16.65
C VAL A 243 27.77 -52.31 17.16
N TRP A 244 27.70 -51.82 18.40
CA TRP A 244 28.68 -50.87 18.96
C TRP A 244 30.02 -51.46 19.41
N LYS A 245 30.24 -52.79 19.32
CA LYS A 245 31.37 -53.47 19.99
C LYS A 245 32.53 -53.92 19.09
N THR A 246 32.49 -53.69 17.78
CA THR A 246 33.48 -54.28 16.83
C THR A 246 34.24 -53.30 15.94
N ALA A 247 34.12 -51.98 16.15
CA ALA A 247 34.88 -50.98 15.39
C ALA A 247 35.65 -50.00 16.30
N LEU A 248 36.99 -50.07 16.19
CA LEU A 248 38.05 -49.10 16.59
C LEU A 248 38.68 -49.19 18.00
N PRO A 249 40.02 -49.38 18.08
CA PRO A 249 40.82 -49.16 19.28
C PRO A 249 41.42 -47.73 19.35
N LYS A 250 41.36 -47.12 20.55
CA LYS A 250 42.16 -46.02 21.17
C LYS A 250 42.84 -44.91 20.32
N PRO A 251 43.00 -43.67 20.87
CA PRO A 251 42.32 -43.04 22.01
C PRO A 251 41.37 -41.91 21.56
N LEU A 252 40.44 -41.52 22.44
CA LEU A 252 39.43 -40.52 22.13
C LEU A 252 40.00 -39.10 21.98
N ILE A 253 39.80 -38.51 20.80
CA ILE A 253 39.41 -37.09 20.73
C ILE A 253 37.98 -37.05 21.31
N PRO A 254 37.65 -36.15 22.25
CA PRO A 254 36.31 -36.12 22.83
C PRO A 254 35.26 -35.83 21.75
N VAL A 255 34.22 -36.66 21.72
CA VAL A 255 33.15 -36.66 20.71
C VAL A 255 32.41 -35.31 20.62
N SER A 256 32.55 -34.45 21.63
CA SER A 256 32.08 -33.06 21.61
C SER A 256 32.68 -32.21 20.48
N LEU A 257 33.94 -32.42 20.06
CA LEU A 257 34.54 -31.64 18.98
C LEU A 257 34.05 -32.05 17.58
N ALA A 258 33.85 -33.35 17.34
CA ALA A 258 33.41 -33.83 16.02
C ALA A 258 31.95 -33.46 15.73
N ILE A 259 31.08 -33.53 16.73
CA ILE A 259 29.67 -33.13 16.59
C ILE A 259 29.54 -31.61 16.37
N SER A 260 30.37 -30.80 17.02
CA SER A 260 30.39 -29.34 16.82
C SER A 260 30.90 -28.90 15.43
N ALA A 261 31.60 -29.76 14.68
CA ALA A 261 32.15 -29.43 13.37
C ALA A 261 31.19 -29.66 12.19
N GLN A 262 30.10 -30.40 12.39
CA GLN A 262 29.06 -30.63 11.36
C GLN A 262 27.66 -30.16 11.77
N LEU A 263 27.43 -29.86 13.05
CA LEU A 263 26.29 -29.05 13.49
C LEU A 263 26.71 -27.59 13.65
N ASN A 264 26.70 -26.84 12.55
CA ASN A 264 26.92 -25.39 12.57
C ASN A 264 25.67 -24.63 13.08
N ILE A 265 25.00 -25.19 14.09
CA ILE A 265 23.71 -24.77 14.66
C ILE A 265 23.85 -24.84 16.18
N MET A 266 24.10 -23.68 16.80
CA MET A 266 24.01 -23.35 18.24
C MET A 266 24.77 -24.25 19.24
N GLU A 267 25.49 -23.61 20.17
CA GLU A 267 26.02 -24.28 21.36
C GLU A 267 24.86 -24.73 22.28
N TYR A 268 24.47 -25.99 22.17
CA TYR A 268 23.39 -26.57 22.96
C TYR A 268 23.91 -27.19 24.26
N SER A 269 23.41 -26.72 25.41
CA SER A 269 23.67 -27.38 26.70
C SER A 269 22.67 -28.50 26.95
N MET A 270 23.13 -29.72 27.20
CA MET A 270 22.28 -30.86 27.54
C MET A 270 22.05 -30.94 29.06
N SER A 271 20.79 -30.98 29.49
CA SER A 271 20.41 -31.22 30.89
C SER A 271 19.28 -32.23 30.97
N PHE A 272 19.39 -33.22 31.85
CA PHE A 272 18.43 -34.33 31.95
C PHE A 272 17.43 -34.11 33.08
N GLN A 273 16.16 -33.87 32.75
CA GLN A 273 15.04 -33.87 33.70
C GLN A 273 13.83 -34.60 33.09
N SER A 274 13.12 -35.36 33.94
CA SER A 274 11.80 -35.96 33.69
C SER A 274 11.58 -36.64 32.33
N GLY A 275 12.58 -37.38 31.84
CA GLY A 275 12.40 -38.35 30.74
C GLY A 275 12.16 -37.74 29.34
N SER A 276 12.35 -36.44 29.15
CA SER A 276 12.31 -35.80 27.84
C SER A 276 13.64 -35.15 27.51
N PHE A 277 14.16 -35.37 26.29
CA PHE A 277 15.31 -34.62 25.79
C PHE A 277 14.83 -33.22 25.37
N ARG A 278 15.14 -32.20 26.16
CA ARG A 278 15.06 -30.80 25.74
C ARG A 278 16.44 -30.29 25.39
N ILE A 279 16.66 -30.04 24.11
CA ILE A 279 17.80 -29.30 23.59
C ILE A 279 17.61 -27.83 24.00
N ARG A 280 18.39 -27.34 24.97
CA ARG A 280 18.35 -25.92 25.35
C ARG A 280 19.20 -25.12 24.38
N SER A 281 18.56 -24.36 23.47
CA SER A 281 19.22 -23.32 22.67
C SER A 281 20.05 -22.40 23.56
N LYS A 282 21.25 -22.02 23.09
CA LYS A 282 21.99 -20.89 23.65
C LYS A 282 21.03 -19.71 23.78
N GLU A 283 20.95 -19.12 24.97
CA GLU A 283 20.03 -18.02 25.24
C GLU A 283 20.50 -16.79 24.46
N MET A 284 19.80 -16.45 23.37
CA MET A 284 20.14 -15.34 22.50
C MET A 284 19.84 -14.02 23.24
N THR A 285 20.89 -13.32 23.64
CA THR A 285 20.82 -12.03 24.33
C THR A 285 20.94 -10.87 23.34
N LEU A 286 20.07 -9.88 23.49
CA LEU A 286 20.09 -8.69 22.65
C LEU A 286 21.37 -7.88 22.92
N THR A 287 22.25 -7.79 21.92
CA THR A 287 23.47 -6.98 21.96
C THR A 287 23.28 -5.73 21.12
N TYR A 288 23.53 -4.55 21.69
CA TYR A 288 23.39 -3.27 21.00
C TYR A 288 24.62 -2.98 20.12
N THR A 289 24.40 -2.32 18.99
CA THR A 289 25.45 -1.96 18.03
C THR A 289 26.13 -0.67 18.49
N VAL A 290 27.46 -0.70 18.67
CA VAL A 290 28.25 0.48 19.09
C VAL A 290 28.05 1.66 18.14
N THR A 291 27.82 2.85 18.70
CA THR A 291 27.37 4.02 17.91
C THR A 291 28.44 4.54 16.94
N GLU A 292 29.70 4.28 17.25
CA GLU A 292 30.90 4.63 16.49
C GLU A 292 31.01 3.83 15.17
N ALA A 293 30.39 2.64 15.10
CA ALA A 293 30.39 1.81 13.89
C ALA A 293 29.37 2.27 12.84
N MET A 294 28.33 3.04 13.23
CA MET A 294 27.22 3.40 12.35
C MET A 294 27.66 4.09 11.04
N PRO A 295 28.59 5.07 11.04
CA PRO A 295 29.00 5.73 9.80
C PRO A 295 29.68 4.77 8.81
N GLN A 296 30.48 3.81 9.31
CA GLN A 296 31.17 2.83 8.49
C GLN A 296 30.20 1.81 7.89
N ILE A 297 29.29 1.25 8.71
CA ILE A 297 28.23 0.34 8.25
C ILE A 297 27.42 0.96 7.10
N ILE A 298 27.04 2.24 7.25
CA ILE A 298 26.25 2.97 6.25
C ILE A 298 27.05 3.19 4.96
N GLU A 299 28.35 3.51 5.04
CA GLU A 299 29.16 3.73 3.84
C GLU A 299 29.48 2.43 3.10
N ASP A 300 29.64 1.31 3.80
CA ASP A 300 29.78 -0.01 3.17
C ASP A 300 28.49 -0.43 2.43
N LEU A 301 27.31 -0.26 3.03
CA LEU A 301 26.02 -0.49 2.35
C LEU A 301 25.83 0.41 1.11
N ARG A 302 26.31 1.66 1.15
CA ARG A 302 26.29 2.56 -0.01
C ARG A 302 27.29 2.16 -1.08
N LYS A 303 28.47 1.68 -0.70
CA LYS A 303 29.48 1.14 -1.62
C LYS A 303 28.91 -0.08 -2.37
N THR A 304 28.23 -0.97 -1.66
CA THR A 304 27.48 -2.09 -2.26
C THR A 304 26.39 -1.59 -3.22
N PHE A 305 25.57 -0.62 -2.81
CA PHE A 305 24.56 -0.03 -3.71
C PHE A 305 25.19 0.56 -4.99
N ARG A 306 26.24 1.37 -4.85
CA ARG A 306 26.97 2.01 -5.97
C ARG A 306 27.64 0.99 -6.91
N SER A 307 27.99 -0.20 -6.42
CA SER A 307 28.49 -1.30 -7.27
C SER A 307 27.46 -1.84 -8.27
N ASN A 308 26.16 -1.51 -8.07
CA ASN A 308 25.01 -2.06 -8.79
C ASN A 308 24.77 -3.58 -8.58
N VAL A 309 25.40 -4.25 -7.61
CA VAL A 309 25.18 -5.69 -7.34
C VAL A 309 23.71 -6.03 -7.03
N THR A 310 22.99 -5.12 -6.36
CA THR A 310 21.55 -5.28 -6.03
C THR A 310 20.61 -5.04 -7.21
N LYS A 311 21.13 -4.55 -8.35
CA LYS A 311 20.33 -4.07 -9.48
C LYS A 311 19.72 -5.17 -10.35
N PRO A 312 20.39 -6.30 -10.66
CA PRO A 312 19.81 -7.38 -11.46
C PRO A 312 18.62 -8.04 -10.76
N LEU A 313 17.54 -8.31 -11.49
CA LEU A 313 16.36 -8.97 -10.92
C LEU A 313 16.65 -10.39 -10.41
N SER A 314 17.64 -11.07 -10.98
CA SER A 314 18.12 -12.38 -10.51
C SER A 314 18.64 -12.33 -9.06
N TYR A 315 19.44 -11.31 -8.73
CA TYR A 315 19.94 -11.09 -7.36
C TYR A 315 18.76 -10.83 -6.41
N ARG A 316 17.85 -9.93 -6.77
CA ARG A 316 16.69 -9.59 -5.93
C ARG A 316 15.80 -10.80 -5.66
N LYS A 317 15.52 -11.62 -6.68
CA LYS A 317 14.78 -12.89 -6.53
C LYS A 317 15.52 -13.91 -5.66
N ALA A 318 16.86 -13.96 -5.72
CA ALA A 318 17.63 -14.84 -4.86
C ALA A 318 17.52 -14.42 -3.38
N GLN A 319 17.68 -13.12 -3.09
CA GLN A 319 17.54 -12.58 -1.73
C GLN A 319 16.11 -12.75 -1.19
N LEU A 320 15.07 -12.51 -2.01
CA LEU A 320 13.67 -12.78 -1.63
C LEU A 320 13.42 -14.26 -1.31
N LYS A 321 13.99 -15.20 -2.07
CA LYS A 321 13.90 -16.63 -1.76
C LYS A 321 14.61 -16.99 -0.46
N GLN A 322 15.78 -16.40 -0.19
CA GLN A 322 16.49 -16.60 1.08
C GLN A 322 15.70 -16.03 2.26
N LEU A 323 15.02 -14.90 2.09
CA LEU A 323 14.12 -14.35 3.12
C LEU A 323 12.90 -15.23 3.37
N TYR A 324 12.39 -15.92 2.33
CA TYR A 324 11.35 -16.94 2.51
C TYR A 324 11.88 -18.11 3.34
N LEU A 325 13.06 -18.65 3.00
CA LEU A 325 13.67 -19.76 3.74
C LEU A 325 13.99 -19.38 5.19
N LEU A 326 14.44 -18.15 5.46
CA LEU A 326 14.61 -17.64 6.83
C LEU A 326 13.31 -17.78 7.64
N LEU A 327 12.16 -17.42 7.06
CA LEU A 327 10.85 -17.52 7.71
C LEU A 327 10.31 -18.95 7.78
N ASP A 328 10.69 -19.82 6.86
CA ASP A 328 10.16 -21.18 6.74
C ASP A 328 10.93 -22.19 7.60
N GLU A 329 12.26 -22.16 7.54
CA GLU A 329 13.15 -23.06 8.26
C GLU A 329 13.26 -22.73 9.76
N ASN A 330 12.91 -21.49 10.16
CA ASN A 330 13.06 -21.00 11.53
C ASN A 330 11.72 -20.63 12.19
N GLU A 331 10.58 -21.09 11.64
CA GLU A 331 9.25 -20.67 12.10
C GLU A 331 9.01 -20.98 13.60
N ASP A 332 9.48 -22.13 14.10
CA ASP A 332 9.41 -22.46 15.53
C ASP A 332 10.24 -21.50 16.42
N LEU A 333 11.45 -21.12 15.98
CA LEU A 333 12.30 -20.17 16.71
C LEU A 333 11.67 -18.78 16.75
N ILE A 334 11.02 -18.37 15.66
CA ILE A 334 10.27 -17.12 15.56
C ILE A 334 9.11 -17.12 16.56
N PHE A 335 8.31 -18.19 16.61
CA PHE A 335 7.20 -18.28 17.55
C PHE A 335 7.68 -18.31 19.01
N ASP A 336 8.76 -19.03 19.33
CA ASP A 336 9.38 -19.02 20.66
C ASP A 336 9.88 -17.63 21.07
N ALA A 337 10.40 -16.83 20.13
CA ALA A 337 10.86 -15.46 20.40
C ALA A 337 9.69 -14.51 20.67
N VAL A 338 8.68 -14.48 19.80
CA VAL A 338 7.49 -13.61 19.97
C VAL A 338 6.63 -14.04 21.17
N GLN A 339 6.64 -15.32 21.52
CA GLN A 339 6.02 -15.83 22.75
C GLN A 339 6.75 -15.35 24.02
N LYS A 340 8.09 -15.21 24.00
CA LYS A 340 8.82 -14.60 25.13
C LYS A 340 8.60 -13.10 25.23
N ASP A 341 8.54 -12.40 24.09
CA ASP A 341 8.38 -10.94 24.06
C ASP A 341 6.98 -10.47 24.48
N GLY A 342 5.89 -11.18 24.11
CA GLY A 342 4.51 -10.74 24.39
C GLY A 342 3.52 -11.83 24.79
N ARG A 343 3.99 -13.07 25.06
CA ARG A 343 3.16 -14.27 25.22
C ARG A 343 2.15 -14.47 24.08
N LYS A 344 2.50 -14.05 22.86
CA LYS A 344 1.63 -14.19 21.69
C LYS A 344 1.34 -15.68 21.43
N PRO A 345 0.07 -16.10 21.32
CA PRO A 345 -0.29 -17.46 20.94
C PRO A 345 0.31 -17.85 19.58
N ARG A 346 0.66 -19.13 19.40
CA ARG A 346 1.27 -19.61 18.14
C ARG A 346 0.40 -19.29 16.92
N ALA A 347 -0.92 -19.41 17.05
CA ALA A 347 -1.86 -19.10 15.96
C ALA A 347 -1.86 -17.60 15.61
N GLU A 348 -1.82 -16.71 16.60
CA GLU A 348 -1.71 -15.26 16.37
C GLU A 348 -0.36 -14.87 15.78
N ALA A 349 0.72 -15.52 16.21
CA ALA A 349 2.06 -15.32 15.65
C ALA A 349 2.12 -15.80 14.19
N TRP A 350 1.55 -16.95 13.85
CA TRP A 350 1.47 -17.41 12.46
C TRP A 350 0.65 -16.45 11.58
N LEU A 351 -0.55 -16.05 12.04
CA LEU A 351 -1.44 -15.15 11.31
C LEU A 351 -0.88 -13.72 11.16
N GLY A 352 -0.29 -13.17 12.23
CA GLY A 352 0.15 -11.78 12.30
C GLY A 352 1.64 -11.53 11.99
N GLU A 353 2.48 -12.57 11.97
CA GLU A 353 3.90 -12.47 11.65
C GLU A 353 4.26 -13.20 10.35
N THR A 354 4.16 -14.53 10.32
CA THR A 354 4.87 -15.34 9.31
C THR A 354 4.08 -15.53 8.04
N VAL A 355 2.77 -15.87 8.10
CA VAL A 355 1.99 -16.22 6.90
C VAL A 355 1.85 -15.04 5.94
N ILE A 356 1.56 -13.85 6.46
CA ILE A 356 1.42 -12.62 5.67
C ILE A 356 2.75 -12.19 5.04
N THR A 357 3.85 -12.33 5.77
CA THR A 357 5.20 -11.95 5.31
C THR A 357 5.69 -12.93 4.23
N LYS A 358 5.47 -14.24 4.43
CA LYS A 358 5.69 -15.27 3.39
C LYS A 358 4.85 -14.98 2.13
N GLN A 359 3.58 -14.62 2.29
CA GLN A 359 2.69 -14.30 1.17
C GLN A 359 3.10 -13.02 0.41
N GLU A 360 3.61 -11.99 1.08
CA GLU A 360 4.17 -10.80 0.41
C GLU A 360 5.41 -11.16 -0.43
N ILE A 361 6.29 -12.04 0.06
CA ILE A 361 7.42 -12.57 -0.73
C ILE A 361 6.94 -13.32 -1.98
N VAL A 362 5.94 -14.19 -1.84
CA VAL A 362 5.37 -14.95 -2.97
C VAL A 362 4.80 -14.02 -4.04
N GLU A 363 4.01 -13.01 -3.65
CA GLU A 363 3.44 -12.06 -4.61
C GLU A 363 4.52 -11.17 -5.26
N MET A 364 5.58 -10.80 -4.53
CA MET A 364 6.75 -10.12 -5.09
C MET A 364 7.47 -10.99 -6.12
N LEU A 365 7.85 -12.22 -5.78
CA LEU A 365 8.57 -13.15 -6.67
C LEU A 365 7.81 -13.40 -7.98
N LYS A 366 6.48 -13.48 -7.91
CA LYS A 366 5.58 -13.70 -9.04
C LYS A 366 5.48 -12.50 -9.99
N ASN A 367 5.53 -11.27 -9.48
CA ASN A 367 5.25 -10.06 -10.27
C ASN A 367 6.48 -9.19 -10.58
N LEU A 368 7.64 -9.45 -9.95
CA LEU A 368 8.79 -8.55 -9.97
C LEU A 368 9.25 -8.12 -11.38
N ASP A 369 9.26 -9.03 -12.36
CA ASP A 369 9.67 -8.68 -13.74
C ASP A 369 8.72 -7.67 -14.38
N SER A 370 7.42 -7.77 -14.09
CA SER A 370 6.41 -6.85 -14.58
C SER A 370 6.48 -5.51 -13.86
N TRP A 371 6.71 -5.49 -12.54
CA TRP A 371 6.78 -4.26 -11.76
C TRP A 371 8.07 -3.47 -12.02
N ALA A 372 9.19 -4.15 -12.28
CA ALA A 372 10.47 -3.51 -12.62
C ALA A 372 10.62 -3.15 -14.11
N ALA A 373 9.67 -3.56 -14.97
CA ALA A 373 9.69 -3.21 -16.39
C ALA A 373 9.54 -1.70 -16.62
N SER A 374 10.12 -1.20 -17.72
CA SER A 374 9.91 0.19 -18.12
C SER A 374 8.49 0.39 -18.67
N GLU A 375 7.80 1.39 -18.14
CA GLU A 375 6.41 1.69 -18.45
C GLU A 375 6.33 2.76 -19.54
N TYR A 376 5.95 2.36 -20.75
CA TYR A 376 5.79 3.30 -21.88
C TYR A 376 4.53 4.13 -21.72
N VAL A 377 4.67 5.45 -21.76
CA VAL A 377 3.57 6.39 -21.49
C VAL A 377 2.90 6.87 -22.76
N LYS A 378 1.60 7.18 -22.66
CA LYS A 378 0.83 7.77 -23.76
C LYS A 378 1.25 9.23 -23.97
N VAL A 379 1.67 9.56 -25.18
CA VAL A 379 2.15 10.90 -25.55
C VAL A 379 1.19 11.64 -26.49
N GLY A 380 1.26 12.98 -26.48
CA GLY A 380 0.56 13.84 -27.43
C GLY A 380 1.21 13.85 -28.82
N VAL A 381 0.51 14.41 -29.83
CA VAL A 381 0.93 14.43 -31.24
C VAL A 381 2.34 15.03 -31.41
N GLY A 382 2.65 16.13 -30.71
CA GLY A 382 3.97 16.78 -30.72
C GLY A 382 5.14 15.95 -30.16
N HIS A 383 4.86 14.77 -29.58
CA HIS A 383 5.85 13.86 -29.01
C HIS A 383 5.77 12.44 -29.59
N MET A 384 4.97 12.17 -30.64
CA MET A 384 4.80 10.80 -31.17
C MET A 384 6.05 10.19 -31.82
N LEU A 385 7.07 11.00 -32.15
CA LEU A 385 8.37 10.53 -32.60
C LEU A 385 9.32 10.18 -31.43
N ASN A 386 8.97 10.55 -30.20
CA ASN A 386 9.80 10.32 -29.02
C ASN A 386 9.43 8.99 -28.36
N SER A 387 10.44 8.25 -27.90
CA SER A 387 10.22 7.12 -26.99
C SER A 387 10.19 7.66 -25.55
N CYS A 388 8.98 7.80 -24.99
CA CYS A 388 8.76 8.24 -23.62
C CYS A 388 8.36 7.06 -22.73
N HIS A 389 9.09 6.84 -21.64
CA HIS A 389 8.83 5.77 -20.69
C HIS A 389 9.29 6.14 -19.27
N ILE A 390 8.65 5.57 -18.27
CA ILE A 390 9.04 5.65 -16.86
C ILE A 390 9.92 4.44 -16.55
N ARG A 391 11.15 4.70 -16.11
CA ARG A 391 12.05 3.66 -15.59
C ARG A 391 11.88 3.55 -14.08
N LYS A 392 11.85 2.32 -13.57
CA LYS A 392 11.79 2.03 -12.13
C LYS A 392 13.21 1.80 -11.64
N GLU A 393 13.78 2.74 -10.88
CA GLU A 393 15.14 2.66 -10.33
C GLU A 393 15.07 2.63 -8.78
N PRO A 394 15.89 1.83 -8.06
CA PRO A 394 15.90 1.83 -6.59
C PRO A 394 16.24 3.21 -6.02
N VAL A 395 15.66 3.56 -4.87
CA VAL A 395 15.96 4.86 -4.22
C VAL A 395 17.39 4.97 -3.71
N GLY A 396 17.98 3.90 -3.17
CA GLY A 396 19.35 3.92 -2.64
C GLY A 396 19.57 3.02 -1.44
N THR A 397 20.22 3.57 -0.41
CA THR A 397 20.39 2.91 0.90
C THR A 397 19.29 3.39 1.84
N VAL A 398 18.50 2.45 2.37
CA VAL A 398 17.31 2.74 3.19
C VAL A 398 17.50 2.35 4.65
N LEU A 399 16.78 3.03 5.54
CA LEU A 399 16.66 2.66 6.95
C LEU A 399 15.24 2.19 7.21
N ILE A 400 15.08 1.03 7.83
CA ILE A 400 13.80 0.44 8.22
C ILE A 400 13.82 0.28 9.73
N ILE A 401 12.95 0.99 10.44
CA ILE A 401 12.80 0.92 11.89
C ILE A 401 11.47 0.23 12.19
N GLY A 402 11.55 -1.00 12.71
CA GLY A 402 10.41 -1.85 13.03
C GLY A 402 9.83 -1.59 14.42
N SER A 403 8.54 -1.88 14.59
CA SER A 403 7.84 -1.84 15.89
C SER A 403 7.96 -3.18 16.64
N TRP A 404 7.61 -3.18 17.93
CA TRP A 404 7.67 -4.35 18.81
C TRP A 404 6.42 -5.24 18.81
N ASN A 405 5.28 -4.72 18.32
CA ASN A 405 4.00 -5.40 18.48
C ASN A 405 3.75 -6.50 17.44
N TYR A 406 4.30 -6.33 16.24
CA TYR A 406 4.48 -7.39 15.24
C TYR A 406 5.92 -7.36 14.69
N PRO A 407 6.90 -7.81 15.50
CA PRO A 407 8.32 -7.50 15.29
C PRO A 407 8.97 -8.20 14.10
N ILE A 408 8.33 -9.23 13.54
CA ILE A 408 8.76 -9.85 12.27
C ILE A 408 8.13 -9.10 11.10
N ALA A 409 6.80 -9.01 11.07
CA ALA A 409 6.07 -8.47 9.92
C ALA A 409 6.39 -6.98 9.66
N LEU A 410 6.51 -6.17 10.73
CA LEU A 410 6.74 -4.73 10.62
C LEU A 410 8.21 -4.35 10.38
N LEU A 411 9.13 -5.32 10.41
CA LEU A 411 10.53 -5.14 9.98
C LEU A 411 10.78 -5.75 8.60
N LEU A 412 10.30 -6.99 8.39
CA LEU A 412 10.59 -7.75 7.17
C LEU A 412 9.65 -7.40 6.02
N GLY A 413 8.38 -7.04 6.28
CA GLY A 413 7.45 -6.52 5.26
C GLY A 413 8.03 -5.37 4.42
N PRO A 414 8.44 -4.24 5.01
CA PRO A 414 9.12 -3.18 4.27
C PRO A 414 10.47 -3.62 3.67
N LEU A 415 11.22 -4.53 4.31
CA LEU A 415 12.49 -5.05 3.75
C LEU A 415 12.25 -5.82 2.43
N ILE A 416 11.18 -6.60 2.33
CA ILE A 416 10.77 -7.29 1.10
C ILE A 416 10.61 -6.29 -0.05
N GLY A 417 9.93 -5.17 0.20
CA GLY A 417 9.82 -4.05 -0.74
C GLY A 417 11.17 -3.46 -1.15
N ALA A 418 12.06 -3.22 -0.20
CA ALA A 418 13.38 -2.66 -0.44
C ALA A 418 14.28 -3.60 -1.28
N ILE A 419 14.28 -4.90 -0.97
CA ILE A 419 14.96 -5.95 -1.76
C ILE A 419 14.39 -5.99 -3.17
N ALA A 420 13.06 -6.01 -3.32
CA ALA A 420 12.39 -6.05 -4.61
C ALA A 420 12.70 -4.80 -5.48
N ALA A 421 12.74 -3.61 -4.89
CA ALA A 421 13.15 -2.39 -5.57
C ALA A 421 14.64 -2.37 -5.96
N GLY A 422 15.49 -3.12 -5.25
CA GLY A 422 16.95 -3.22 -5.48
C GLY A 422 17.79 -2.30 -4.59
N CYS A 423 17.27 -1.92 -3.42
CA CYS A 423 17.97 -1.10 -2.44
C CYS A 423 18.94 -1.93 -1.58
N THR A 424 19.85 -1.25 -0.88
CA THR A 424 20.52 -1.79 0.33
C THR A 424 19.80 -1.25 1.57
N ALA A 425 19.80 -1.99 2.69
CA ALA A 425 18.98 -1.63 3.86
C ALA A 425 19.66 -1.88 5.21
N ILE A 426 19.49 -0.93 6.14
CA ILE A 426 19.63 -1.17 7.58
C ILE A 426 18.24 -1.52 8.14
N CYS A 427 18.16 -2.63 8.85
CA CYS A 427 16.98 -3.00 9.63
C CYS A 427 17.26 -2.78 11.11
N LYS A 428 16.50 -1.90 11.75
CA LYS A 428 16.55 -1.61 13.18
C LYS A 428 15.31 -2.22 13.85
N PRO A 429 15.40 -3.43 14.44
CA PRO A 429 14.30 -3.99 15.23
C PRO A 429 14.07 -3.16 16.49
N SER A 430 12.88 -3.30 17.08
CA SER A 430 12.57 -2.67 18.37
C SER A 430 13.24 -3.42 19.51
N GLU A 431 13.93 -2.68 20.38
CA GLU A 431 14.56 -3.18 21.60
C GLU A 431 13.57 -3.75 22.63
N ILE A 432 12.28 -3.39 22.51
CA ILE A 432 11.20 -3.89 23.38
C ILE A 432 10.87 -5.35 23.05
N ALA A 433 10.94 -5.76 21.78
CA ALA A 433 10.80 -7.15 21.35
C ALA A 433 12.17 -7.83 21.36
N SER A 434 12.78 -7.90 22.55
CA SER A 434 14.21 -8.16 22.71
C SER A 434 14.65 -9.55 22.23
N HIS A 435 13.83 -10.58 22.42
CA HIS A 435 14.13 -11.93 21.96
C HIS A 435 14.02 -12.04 20.44
N THR A 436 13.03 -11.38 19.84
CA THR A 436 12.88 -11.32 18.39
C THR A 436 14.01 -10.51 17.74
N ALA A 437 14.42 -9.39 18.33
CA ALA A 437 15.56 -8.60 17.86
C ALA A 437 16.88 -9.40 17.89
N ALA A 438 17.13 -10.15 18.97
CA ALA A 438 18.29 -11.04 19.08
C ALA A 438 18.24 -12.18 18.04
N LEU A 439 17.08 -12.82 17.85
CA LEU A 439 16.89 -13.86 16.83
C LEU A 439 17.15 -13.33 15.42
N LEU A 440 16.61 -12.17 15.05
CA LEU A 440 16.79 -11.59 13.73
C LEU A 440 18.25 -11.18 13.47
N HIS A 441 18.95 -10.67 14.48
CA HIS A 441 20.38 -10.40 14.41
C HIS A 441 21.21 -11.66 14.11
N GLU A 442 20.82 -12.80 14.70
CA GLU A 442 21.44 -14.10 14.45
C GLU A 442 21.06 -14.72 13.10
N LEU A 443 19.81 -14.57 12.64
CA LEU A 443 19.33 -15.24 11.42
C LEU A 443 19.63 -14.47 10.14
N VAL A 444 19.41 -13.15 10.11
CA VAL A 444 19.55 -12.34 8.87
C VAL A 444 20.92 -12.55 8.18
N PRO A 445 22.06 -12.54 8.89
CA PRO A 445 23.39 -12.77 8.28
C PRO A 445 23.60 -14.16 7.68
N LYS A 446 22.78 -15.16 8.04
CA LYS A 446 22.90 -16.56 7.57
C LYS A 446 22.17 -16.78 6.23
N TYR A 447 21.19 -15.94 5.91
CA TYR A 447 20.35 -16.05 4.71
C TYR A 447 20.57 -14.89 3.72
N LEU A 448 20.71 -13.66 4.19
CA LEU A 448 20.83 -12.47 3.35
C LEU A 448 22.29 -12.05 3.12
N ASP A 449 22.51 -11.37 1.99
CA ASP A 449 23.79 -10.75 1.67
C ASP A 449 24.12 -9.62 2.67
N GLN A 450 25.03 -9.91 3.59
CA GLN A 450 25.49 -9.00 4.64
C GLN A 450 26.10 -7.69 4.10
N SER A 451 26.56 -7.66 2.85
CA SER A 451 27.05 -6.44 2.21
C SER A 451 25.93 -5.48 1.77
N ALA A 452 24.69 -5.97 1.70
CA ALA A 452 23.52 -5.25 1.23
C ALA A 452 22.42 -5.08 2.30
N TYR A 453 22.34 -5.98 3.28
CA TYR A 453 21.30 -5.99 4.31
C TYR A 453 21.91 -6.33 5.68
N CYS A 454 21.72 -5.48 6.69
CA CYS A 454 22.22 -5.75 8.04
C CYS A 454 21.22 -5.37 9.14
N ILE A 455 21.36 -5.99 10.30
CA ILE A 455 20.62 -5.66 11.53
C ILE A 455 21.47 -4.73 12.39
N VAL A 456 20.89 -3.59 12.79
CA VAL A 456 21.47 -2.69 13.79
C VAL A 456 20.56 -2.69 15.01
N ASN A 457 21.07 -3.17 16.14
CA ASN A 457 20.33 -3.24 17.40
C ASN A 457 20.62 -2.02 18.27
N GLY A 458 19.64 -1.60 19.05
CA GLY A 458 19.82 -0.54 20.04
C GLY A 458 18.53 0.14 20.45
N GLY A 459 18.63 1.04 21.42
CA GLY A 459 17.53 1.85 21.92
C GLY A 459 17.40 3.21 21.23
N PRO A 460 16.90 4.23 21.95
CA PRO A 460 16.81 5.61 21.45
C PRO A 460 18.16 6.23 21.08
N GLU A 461 19.26 5.83 21.74
CA GLU A 461 20.60 6.37 21.51
C GLU A 461 21.16 5.95 20.14
N GLU A 462 21.18 4.65 19.86
CA GLU A 462 21.63 4.09 18.57
C GLU A 462 20.70 4.53 17.44
N THR A 463 19.39 4.60 17.68
CA THR A 463 18.41 5.14 16.71
C THR A 463 18.72 6.60 16.40
N THR A 464 19.07 7.41 17.40
CA THR A 464 19.50 8.81 17.21
C THR A 464 20.84 8.90 16.48
N SER A 465 21.77 7.98 16.72
CA SER A 465 23.04 7.91 15.99
C SER A 465 22.81 7.59 14.50
N LEU A 466 21.98 6.58 14.19
CA LEU A 466 21.57 6.27 12.82
C LEU A 466 20.98 7.50 12.12
N LEU A 467 19.99 8.15 12.74
CA LEU A 467 19.25 9.28 12.15
C LEU A 467 20.08 10.55 11.89
N LYS A 468 21.30 10.68 12.44
CA LYS A 468 22.25 11.74 12.05
C LYS A 468 22.78 11.55 10.62
N ASN A 469 22.78 10.32 10.11
CA ASN A 469 23.32 9.96 8.81
C ASN A 469 22.28 10.09 7.69
N LYS A 470 22.76 10.36 6.47
CA LYS A 470 21.90 10.40 5.28
C LYS A 470 21.46 8.99 4.85
N PHE A 471 20.14 8.81 4.70
CA PHE A 471 19.53 7.72 3.95
C PHE A 471 18.80 8.26 2.73
N ASP A 472 18.54 7.42 1.73
CA ASP A 472 17.76 7.82 0.56
C ASP A 472 16.25 7.64 0.79
N HIS A 473 15.86 6.74 1.72
CA HIS A 473 14.51 6.63 2.29
C HIS A 473 14.57 6.11 3.74
N ILE A 474 13.70 6.61 4.62
CA ILE A 474 13.48 6.07 5.97
C ILE A 474 12.05 5.54 6.07
N PHE A 475 11.91 4.27 6.43
CA PHE A 475 10.64 3.64 6.75
C PHE A 475 10.54 3.45 8.27
N TYR A 476 9.46 3.92 8.88
CA TYR A 476 9.23 3.82 10.33
C TYR A 476 7.82 3.34 10.63
N THR A 477 7.71 2.36 11.53
CA THR A 477 6.44 1.98 12.15
C THR A 477 6.48 2.25 13.66
N GLY A 478 5.50 2.98 14.20
CA GLY A 478 5.38 3.19 15.64
C GLY A 478 4.56 4.43 16.05
N SER A 479 5.00 5.18 17.06
CA SER A 479 4.21 6.27 17.63
C SER A 479 4.35 7.58 16.84
N GLY A 480 3.28 8.36 16.75
CA GLY A 480 3.29 9.66 16.10
C GLY A 480 4.25 10.68 16.74
N SER A 481 4.57 10.54 18.03
CA SER A 481 5.58 11.35 18.71
C SER A 481 6.99 11.09 18.19
N VAL A 482 7.37 9.82 17.97
CA VAL A 482 8.69 9.45 17.42
C VAL A 482 8.72 9.65 15.90
N GLY A 483 7.61 9.44 15.19
CA GLY A 483 7.48 9.75 13.77
C GLY A 483 7.80 11.22 13.44
N LYS A 484 7.38 12.16 14.30
CA LYS A 484 7.75 13.58 14.20
C LYS A 484 9.26 13.81 14.34
N LEU A 485 9.94 13.11 15.26
CA LEU A 485 11.39 13.19 15.43
C LEU A 485 12.14 12.63 14.21
N ILE A 486 11.68 11.51 13.67
CA ILE A 486 12.24 10.87 12.47
C ILE A 486 12.09 11.78 11.24
N MET A 487 10.92 12.39 11.05
CA MET A 487 10.69 13.35 9.96
C MET A 487 11.57 14.60 10.10
N ALA A 488 11.76 15.11 11.33
CA ALA A 488 12.67 16.22 11.60
C ALA A 488 14.14 15.86 11.30
N ALA A 489 14.58 14.64 11.63
CA ALA A 489 15.92 14.16 11.30
C ALA A 489 16.11 13.99 9.78
N ALA A 490 15.14 13.39 9.09
CA ALA A 490 15.12 13.18 7.64
C ALA A 490 15.20 14.50 6.85
N ALA A 491 14.58 15.57 7.36
CA ALA A 491 14.59 16.89 6.73
C ALA A 491 16.00 17.48 6.55
N ASN A 492 16.95 17.17 7.45
CA ASN A 492 18.34 17.62 7.34
C ASN A 492 19.07 17.11 6.08
N HIS A 493 18.60 15.99 5.54
CA HIS A 493 19.21 15.32 4.38
C HIS A 493 18.29 15.30 3.14
N LEU A 494 17.12 15.93 3.23
CA LEU A 494 16.01 15.83 2.26
C LEU A 494 15.60 14.37 1.97
N THR A 495 15.72 13.50 2.98
CA THR A 495 15.41 12.07 2.89
C THR A 495 13.90 11.83 2.78
N ARG A 496 13.49 10.95 1.87
CA ARG A 496 12.08 10.49 1.79
C ARG A 496 11.70 9.73 3.05
N VAL A 497 10.46 9.86 3.51
CA VAL A 497 9.93 9.08 4.64
C VAL A 497 8.68 8.30 4.25
N THR A 498 8.52 7.12 4.84
CA THR A 498 7.23 6.47 5.06
C THR A 498 7.04 6.33 6.56
N LEU A 499 5.92 6.82 7.07
CA LEU A 499 5.57 6.79 8.49
C LEU A 499 4.26 6.03 8.65
N GLU A 500 4.32 4.84 9.23
CA GLU A 500 3.17 4.01 9.60
C GLU A 500 2.90 4.22 11.10
N LEU A 501 1.87 4.99 11.44
CA LEU A 501 1.63 5.45 12.81
C LEU A 501 0.29 4.93 13.36
N GLY A 502 0.11 5.08 14.68
CA GLY A 502 -1.13 4.70 15.37
C GLY A 502 -2.27 5.71 15.24
N GLY A 503 -3.32 5.48 16.02
CA GLY A 503 -4.47 6.37 16.17
C GLY A 503 -5.71 5.64 16.67
N LYS A 504 -6.70 6.38 17.16
CA LYS A 504 -7.93 5.79 17.71
C LYS A 504 -8.87 5.34 16.59
N SER A 505 -8.67 4.12 16.08
CA SER A 505 -9.46 3.53 14.99
C SER A 505 -10.92 3.23 15.43
N PRO A 506 -11.94 3.97 14.93
CA PRO A 506 -13.33 3.84 15.41
C PRO A 506 -14.07 2.67 14.76
N VAL A 507 -14.98 2.07 15.53
CA VAL A 507 -16.06 1.22 15.01
C VAL A 507 -17.37 2.01 15.05
N ILE A 508 -17.90 2.36 13.88
CA ILE A 508 -19.17 3.10 13.74
C ILE A 508 -20.26 2.07 13.45
N VAL A 509 -21.21 1.89 14.38
CA VAL A 509 -22.24 0.85 14.26
C VAL A 509 -23.62 1.46 14.05
N GLY A 510 -24.18 1.28 12.85
CA GLY A 510 -25.55 1.66 12.52
C GLY A 510 -26.59 0.75 13.20
N ASN A 511 -27.76 1.30 13.53
CA ASN A 511 -28.83 0.58 14.24
C ASN A 511 -29.35 -0.70 13.57
N ASP A 512 -29.16 -0.84 12.25
CA ASP A 512 -29.55 -2.02 11.46
C ASP A 512 -28.47 -3.12 11.42
N ALA A 513 -27.28 -2.86 11.97
CA ALA A 513 -26.21 -3.85 12.09
C ALA A 513 -26.63 -5.06 12.95
N ASP A 514 -25.95 -6.19 12.76
CA ASP A 514 -26.20 -7.38 13.57
C ASP A 514 -25.33 -7.35 14.85
N PRO A 515 -25.90 -7.13 16.05
CA PRO A 515 -25.09 -6.97 17.26
C PRO A 515 -24.31 -8.23 17.62
N SER A 516 -24.76 -9.42 17.22
CA SER A 516 -24.03 -10.67 17.45
C SER A 516 -22.79 -10.76 16.57
N ILE A 517 -22.90 -10.37 15.29
CA ILE A 517 -21.77 -10.38 14.35
C ILE A 517 -20.78 -9.26 14.71
N VAL A 518 -21.28 -8.06 15.01
CA VAL A 518 -20.46 -6.92 15.44
C VAL A 518 -19.67 -7.29 16.69
N ALA A 519 -20.33 -7.77 17.75
CA ALA A 519 -19.65 -8.14 19.00
C ALA A 519 -18.57 -9.21 18.78
N LYS A 520 -18.85 -10.24 17.97
CA LYS A 520 -17.88 -11.31 17.68
C LYS A 520 -16.66 -10.81 16.90
N ARG A 521 -16.86 -10.07 15.81
CA ARG A 521 -15.77 -9.55 14.96
C ARG A 521 -14.94 -8.50 15.70
N VAL A 522 -15.60 -7.57 16.39
CA VAL A 522 -14.91 -6.52 17.15
C VAL A 522 -14.17 -7.12 18.35
N ALA A 523 -14.74 -8.09 19.07
CA ALA A 523 -14.02 -8.77 20.15
C ALA A 523 -12.76 -9.49 19.63
N TRP A 524 -12.87 -10.26 18.54
CA TRP A 524 -11.70 -10.90 17.92
C TRP A 524 -10.62 -9.87 17.58
N GLY A 525 -10.95 -8.84 16.78
CA GLY A 525 -9.95 -7.84 16.37
C GLY A 525 -9.44 -6.96 17.52
N LYS A 526 -10.23 -6.76 18.58
CA LYS A 526 -9.82 -5.98 19.75
C LYS A 526 -8.83 -6.73 20.63
N PHE A 527 -9.06 -8.01 20.84
CA PHE A 527 -8.34 -8.80 21.85
C PHE A 527 -7.21 -9.62 21.22
N PHE A 528 -7.17 -9.74 19.89
CA PHE A 528 -6.01 -10.23 19.15
C PHE A 528 -4.74 -9.46 19.54
N ASN A 529 -3.65 -10.17 19.87
CA ASN A 529 -2.41 -9.61 20.40
C ASN A 529 -2.60 -8.72 21.65
N CYS A 530 -3.59 -9.01 22.48
CA CYS A 530 -3.98 -8.19 23.65
C CYS A 530 -4.34 -6.74 23.25
N GLY A 531 -4.81 -6.51 22.03
CA GLY A 531 -5.15 -5.17 21.51
C GLY A 531 -3.96 -4.26 21.16
N GLN A 532 -2.74 -4.79 21.17
CA GLN A 532 -1.51 -4.05 20.85
C GLN A 532 -1.32 -3.93 19.33
N THR A 533 -2.26 -3.26 18.66
CA THR A 533 -2.35 -3.22 17.20
C THR A 533 -2.86 -1.87 16.73
N CYS A 534 -2.13 -1.16 15.85
CA CYS A 534 -2.50 0.17 15.35
C CYS A 534 -3.87 0.20 14.63
N ILE A 535 -4.27 -0.95 14.09
CA ILE A 535 -5.56 -1.18 13.42
C ILE A 535 -6.54 -1.98 14.28
N ALA A 536 -6.28 -2.24 15.56
CA ALA A 536 -7.33 -2.77 16.44
C ALA A 536 -8.49 -1.77 16.51
N PRO A 537 -9.74 -2.23 16.66
CA PRO A 537 -10.82 -1.40 17.18
C PRO A 537 -10.37 -0.67 18.43
N ASP A 538 -10.24 0.65 18.39
CA ASP A 538 -9.84 1.39 19.59
C ASP A 538 -11.06 1.62 20.47
N TYR A 539 -12.16 2.12 19.88
CA TYR A 539 -13.45 2.35 20.51
C TYR A 539 -14.63 2.02 19.58
N ILE A 540 -15.82 1.81 20.17
CA ILE A 540 -17.09 1.77 19.44
C ILE A 540 -17.82 3.10 19.62
N ILE A 541 -18.49 3.58 18.56
CA ILE A 541 -19.41 4.71 18.62
C ILE A 541 -20.74 4.31 17.94
N CYS A 542 -21.84 4.44 18.69
CA CYS A 542 -23.17 3.98 18.26
C CYS A 542 -24.29 4.62 19.08
N GLU A 543 -25.54 4.41 18.65
CA GLU A 543 -26.72 4.84 19.41
C GLU A 543 -26.99 3.93 20.62
N ARG A 544 -27.71 4.44 21.63
CA ARG A 544 -27.94 3.77 22.93
C ARG A 544 -28.51 2.36 22.79
N SER A 545 -29.50 2.18 21.90
CA SER A 545 -30.11 0.87 21.61
C SER A 545 -29.10 -0.16 21.10
N MET A 546 -28.13 0.28 20.29
CA MET A 546 -27.07 -0.59 19.78
C MET A 546 -26.06 -0.94 20.88
N GLN A 547 -25.66 0.01 21.73
CA GLN A 547 -24.85 -0.31 22.92
C GLN A 547 -25.52 -1.39 23.78
N GLU A 548 -26.80 -1.22 24.13
CA GLU A 548 -27.55 -2.18 24.94
C GLU A 548 -27.70 -3.56 24.29
N ALA A 549 -27.72 -3.63 22.96
CA ALA A 549 -27.68 -4.90 22.22
C ALA A 549 -26.28 -5.53 22.28
N LEU A 550 -25.22 -4.77 21.97
CA LEU A 550 -23.84 -5.24 21.97
C LEU A 550 -23.40 -5.80 23.34
N LEU A 551 -23.76 -5.13 24.43
CA LEU A 551 -23.43 -5.58 25.80
C LEU A 551 -24.02 -6.96 26.15
N LYS A 552 -25.09 -7.41 25.46
CA LYS A 552 -25.65 -8.78 25.62
C LYS A 552 -24.86 -9.83 24.84
N HIS A 553 -24.22 -9.44 23.75
CA HIS A 553 -23.50 -10.37 22.87
C HIS A 553 -21.99 -10.47 23.16
N PHE A 554 -21.36 -9.44 23.74
CA PHE A 554 -19.94 -9.49 24.10
C PHE A 554 -19.54 -10.62 25.06
N PRO A 555 -20.29 -10.94 26.14
CA PRO A 555 -19.96 -12.08 27.00
C PRO A 555 -20.00 -13.42 26.25
N ILE A 556 -20.89 -13.55 25.26
CA ILE A 556 -21.02 -14.75 24.41
C ILE A 556 -19.80 -14.85 23.50
N ALA A 557 -19.45 -13.75 22.80
CA ALA A 557 -18.29 -13.68 21.93
C ALA A 557 -16.98 -13.98 22.66
N LEU A 558 -16.76 -13.39 23.85
CA LEU A 558 -15.57 -13.63 24.65
C LEU A 558 -15.47 -15.08 25.13
N LYS A 559 -16.60 -15.67 25.54
CA LYS A 559 -16.65 -17.08 25.95
C LYS A 559 -16.40 -18.04 24.78
N GLU A 560 -16.85 -17.71 23.57
CA GLU A 560 -16.53 -18.46 22.36
C GLU A 560 -15.06 -18.35 21.95
N LEU A 561 -14.43 -17.18 22.14
CA LEU A 561 -13.04 -16.92 21.73
C LEU A 561 -12.01 -17.48 22.72
N TYR A 562 -12.24 -17.33 24.03
CA TYR A 562 -11.23 -17.57 25.06
C TYR A 562 -11.64 -18.58 26.13
N GLY A 563 -12.90 -19.05 26.13
CA GLY A 563 -13.41 -20.04 27.07
C GLY A 563 -13.93 -19.44 28.37
N GLY A 564 -13.52 -20.03 29.51
CA GLY A 564 -13.99 -19.64 30.84
C GLY A 564 -13.16 -18.51 31.45
N ASP A 565 -12.07 -18.87 32.11
CA ASP A 565 -11.08 -17.91 32.62
C ASP A 565 -10.11 -17.53 31.48
N VAL A 566 -10.17 -16.26 31.06
CA VAL A 566 -9.31 -15.75 29.98
C VAL A 566 -7.84 -15.67 30.41
N LYS A 567 -7.54 -15.57 31.71
CA LYS A 567 -6.16 -15.52 32.20
C LYS A 567 -5.40 -16.80 31.86
N GLU A 568 -6.08 -17.94 32.01
CA GLU A 568 -5.56 -19.28 31.72
C GLU A 568 -5.71 -19.69 30.24
N SER A 569 -6.29 -18.82 29.40
CA SER A 569 -6.48 -19.10 27.98
C SER A 569 -5.13 -19.12 27.23
N PRO A 570 -4.78 -20.20 26.50
CA PRO A 570 -3.56 -20.25 25.69
C PRO A 570 -3.62 -19.34 24.46
N ASP A 571 -4.82 -18.85 24.11
CA ASP A 571 -5.10 -18.01 22.96
C ASP A 571 -5.12 -16.51 23.31
N TYR A 572 -4.72 -16.12 24.53
CA TYR A 572 -4.70 -14.71 24.97
C TYR A 572 -3.29 -14.22 25.34
N ALA A 573 -2.80 -13.26 24.56
CA ALA A 573 -1.49 -12.62 24.74
C ALA A 573 -1.40 -11.77 26.03
N ARG A 574 -0.22 -11.19 26.30
CA ARG A 574 0.03 -10.26 27.41
C ARG A 574 0.54 -8.91 26.91
N LEU A 575 0.52 -7.91 27.78
CA LEU A 575 1.15 -6.62 27.49
C LEU A 575 2.67 -6.76 27.46
N VAL A 576 3.32 -6.11 26.49
CA VAL A 576 4.75 -6.29 26.20
C VAL A 576 5.69 -5.81 27.33
N SER A 577 5.24 -4.88 28.19
CA SER A 577 6.04 -4.38 29.30
C SER A 577 5.21 -3.78 30.43
N SER A 578 5.81 -3.70 31.62
CA SER A 578 5.24 -3.03 32.80
C SER A 578 4.81 -1.59 32.51
N ARG A 579 5.57 -0.83 31.72
CA ARG A 579 5.20 0.54 31.33
C ARG A 579 3.87 0.60 30.58
N HIS A 580 3.61 -0.35 29.68
CA HIS A 580 2.34 -0.40 28.94
C HIS A 580 1.18 -0.87 29.83
N PHE A 581 1.45 -1.82 30.74
CA PHE A 581 0.52 -2.26 31.79
C PHE A 581 0.14 -1.11 32.72
N ASP A 582 1.11 -0.44 33.34
CA ASP A 582 0.89 0.60 34.35
C ASP A 582 0.06 1.75 33.77
N ARG A 583 0.32 2.14 32.51
CA ARG A 583 -0.51 3.13 31.81
C ARG A 583 -1.96 2.69 31.72
N LEU A 584 -2.23 1.48 31.21
CA LEU A 584 -3.60 0.99 30.99
C LEU A 584 -4.35 0.73 32.29
N ALA A 585 -3.69 0.15 33.30
CA ALA A 585 -4.26 -0.04 34.63
C ALA A 585 -4.62 1.32 35.29
N ASN A 586 -3.76 2.34 35.13
CA ASN A 586 -4.07 3.69 35.62
C ASN A 586 -5.25 4.33 34.85
N MET A 587 -5.35 4.15 33.53
CA MET A 587 -6.51 4.63 32.75
C MET A 587 -7.82 3.95 33.20
N LEU A 588 -7.78 2.64 33.49
CA LEU A 588 -8.94 1.89 34.01
C LEU A 588 -9.39 2.33 35.42
N THR A 589 -8.49 2.85 36.26
CA THR A 589 -8.89 3.40 37.58
C THR A 589 -9.38 4.84 37.52
N GLN A 590 -9.14 5.55 36.41
CA GLN A 590 -9.52 6.95 36.21
C GLN A 590 -10.76 7.15 35.32
N THR A 591 -11.13 6.14 34.52
CA THR A 591 -12.32 6.22 33.66
C THR A 591 -13.59 6.46 34.49
N GLN A 592 -14.47 7.31 33.97
CA GLN A 592 -15.81 7.55 34.50
C GLN A 592 -16.85 6.67 33.78
N GLY A 593 -16.42 5.98 32.70
CA GLY A 593 -17.18 4.94 32.04
C GLY A 593 -17.41 3.72 32.95
N ARG A 594 -18.49 2.99 32.66
CA ARG A 594 -18.95 1.88 33.49
C ARG A 594 -18.39 0.55 32.97
N VAL A 595 -17.45 -0.05 33.69
CA VAL A 595 -16.89 -1.38 33.35
C VAL A 595 -18.01 -2.42 33.44
N ILE A 596 -18.30 -3.11 32.33
CA ILE A 596 -19.37 -4.12 32.23
C ILE A 596 -18.80 -5.54 32.24
N ILE A 597 -17.63 -5.71 31.63
CA ILE A 597 -16.92 -6.98 31.47
C ILE A 597 -15.44 -6.68 31.70
N GLY A 598 -14.73 -7.58 32.37
CA GLY A 598 -13.31 -7.45 32.63
C GLY A 598 -12.99 -6.44 33.75
N GLY A 599 -11.82 -5.80 33.63
CA GLY A 599 -11.26 -4.91 34.65
C GLY A 599 -10.27 -5.59 35.59
N GLU A 600 -10.15 -6.93 35.56
CA GLU A 600 -9.13 -7.65 36.32
C GLU A 600 -7.73 -7.43 35.73
N THR A 601 -6.75 -7.21 36.61
CA THR A 601 -5.36 -6.97 36.22
C THR A 601 -4.39 -7.78 37.09
N ASP A 602 -3.35 -8.37 36.49
CA ASP A 602 -2.21 -8.96 37.20
C ASP A 602 -0.89 -8.44 36.63
N TRP A 603 -0.23 -7.58 37.41
CA TRP A 603 1.05 -6.96 37.06
C TRP A 603 2.18 -7.97 36.88
N LYS A 604 2.19 -9.08 37.63
CA LYS A 604 3.27 -10.10 37.55
C LYS A 604 3.23 -10.86 36.23
N GLU A 605 2.07 -10.94 35.61
CA GLU A 605 1.87 -11.58 34.32
C GLU A 605 1.70 -10.60 33.17
N LEU A 606 1.70 -9.28 33.44
CA LEU A 606 1.34 -8.23 32.49
C LEU A 606 -0.03 -8.50 31.83
N TYR A 607 -0.96 -9.04 32.63
CA TYR A 607 -2.30 -9.44 32.21
C TYR A 607 -3.32 -8.35 32.54
N ILE A 608 -4.07 -7.89 31.54
CA ILE A 608 -5.32 -7.17 31.73
C ILE A 608 -6.40 -7.98 31.01
N ALA A 609 -7.52 -8.26 31.70
CA ALA A 609 -8.63 -9.00 31.12
C ALA A 609 -9.26 -8.26 29.93
N PRO A 610 -9.91 -8.96 28.98
CA PRO A 610 -10.73 -8.31 27.95
C PRO A 610 -11.80 -7.41 28.58
N THR A 611 -11.55 -6.10 28.54
CA THR A 611 -12.32 -5.12 29.32
C THR A 611 -13.21 -4.30 28.40
N ILE A 612 -14.51 -4.21 28.74
CA ILE A 612 -15.50 -3.46 27.96
C ILE A 612 -16.16 -2.45 28.89
N VAL A 613 -16.10 -1.18 28.48
CA VAL A 613 -16.53 -0.02 29.27
C VAL A 613 -17.66 0.68 28.52
N ALA A 614 -18.83 0.79 29.14
CA ALA A 614 -20.03 1.39 28.54
C ALA A 614 -20.28 2.82 29.04
N ASP A 615 -21.12 3.55 28.30
CA ASP A 615 -21.48 4.94 28.58
C ASP A 615 -20.25 5.86 28.74
N VAL A 616 -19.22 5.62 27.92
CA VAL A 616 -17.96 6.37 27.97
C VAL A 616 -18.16 7.75 27.37
N SER A 617 -17.80 8.79 28.12
CA SER A 617 -17.85 10.17 27.64
C SER A 617 -16.80 10.43 26.56
N LYS A 618 -17.10 11.35 25.63
CA LYS A 618 -16.16 11.84 24.61
C LYS A 618 -14.86 12.41 25.20
N ASP A 619 -14.93 12.92 26.44
CA ASP A 619 -13.81 13.52 27.18
C ASP A 619 -13.14 12.54 28.18
N ASP A 620 -13.59 11.28 28.27
CA ASP A 620 -13.04 10.29 29.21
C ASP A 620 -11.54 10.03 28.98
N ILE A 621 -10.81 9.62 30.01
CA ILE A 621 -9.38 9.28 29.89
C ILE A 621 -9.12 8.18 28.85
N LEU A 622 -10.06 7.24 28.66
CA LEU A 622 -10.01 6.20 27.62
C LEU A 622 -10.14 6.76 26.20
N MET A 623 -10.58 8.01 26.04
CA MET A 623 -10.80 8.67 24.76
C MET A 623 -9.70 9.66 24.37
N GLN A 624 -8.77 10.01 25.27
CA GLN A 624 -7.73 11.02 25.00
C GLN A 624 -6.60 10.51 24.10
N ASP A 625 -6.07 9.32 24.37
CA ASP A 625 -4.93 8.71 23.66
C ASP A 625 -5.30 7.34 23.06
N GLU A 626 -4.45 6.84 22.15
CA GLU A 626 -4.54 5.46 21.62
C GLU A 626 -4.41 4.42 22.75
N LEU A 627 -5.37 3.49 22.84
CA LEU A 627 -5.42 2.53 23.93
C LEU A 627 -4.37 1.44 23.77
N PHE A 628 -4.19 0.88 22.57
CA PHE A 628 -3.15 -0.10 22.27
C PHE A 628 -3.07 -1.25 23.30
N GLY A 629 -4.24 -1.78 23.68
CA GLY A 629 -4.44 -2.70 24.78
C GLY A 629 -5.88 -3.22 24.85
N PRO A 630 -6.19 -4.13 25.80
CA PRO A 630 -7.44 -4.90 25.81
C PRO A 630 -8.59 -4.17 26.51
N VAL A 631 -8.76 -2.87 26.23
CA VAL A 631 -9.82 -2.03 26.80
C VAL A 631 -10.64 -1.43 25.66
N LEU A 632 -11.93 -1.74 25.61
CA LEU A 632 -12.86 -1.32 24.56
C LEU A 632 -13.95 -0.40 25.14
N PRO A 633 -13.77 0.93 25.08
CA PRO A 633 -14.82 1.88 25.39
C PRO A 633 -15.92 1.89 24.32
N ILE A 634 -17.16 2.09 24.76
CA ILE A 634 -18.34 2.34 23.93
C ILE A 634 -18.85 3.75 24.23
N VAL A 635 -18.82 4.60 23.20
CA VAL A 635 -19.31 5.98 23.23
C VAL A 635 -20.73 5.99 22.66
N VAL A 636 -21.68 6.55 23.42
CA VAL A 636 -23.06 6.73 22.96
C VAL A 636 -23.19 8.08 22.27
N VAL A 637 -23.89 8.08 21.13
CA VAL A 637 -24.34 9.29 20.41
C VAL A 637 -25.84 9.23 20.13
N ASP A 638 -26.43 10.36 19.76
CA ASP A 638 -27.88 10.44 19.49
C ASP A 638 -28.25 9.96 18.08
N ASN A 639 -27.31 9.98 17.13
CA ASN A 639 -27.49 9.57 15.73
C ASN A 639 -26.14 9.36 15.02
N LEU A 640 -26.20 8.96 13.74
CA LEU A 640 -25.03 8.72 12.90
C LEU A 640 -24.21 9.99 12.57
N ASP A 641 -24.84 11.14 12.39
CA ASP A 641 -24.15 12.39 12.07
C ASP A 641 -23.26 12.83 13.25
N ASP A 642 -23.71 12.63 14.48
CA ASP A 642 -22.92 12.86 15.70
C ASP A 642 -21.72 11.92 15.84
N ALA A 643 -21.82 10.68 15.33
CA ALA A 643 -20.68 9.77 15.25
C ALA A 643 -19.63 10.27 14.24
N ILE A 644 -20.09 10.63 13.03
CA ILE A 644 -19.24 11.16 11.96
C ILE A 644 -18.58 12.48 12.38
N ALA A 645 -19.34 13.39 12.99
CA ALA A 645 -18.83 14.66 13.51
C ALA A 645 -17.76 14.46 14.60
N TYR A 646 -17.96 13.50 15.51
CA TYR A 646 -16.94 13.18 16.52
C TYR A 646 -15.67 12.61 15.89
N VAL A 647 -15.78 11.64 14.96
CA VAL A 647 -14.61 11.08 14.26
C VAL A 647 -13.84 12.17 13.50
N ASN A 648 -14.54 13.09 12.83
CA ASN A 648 -13.93 14.19 12.08
C ASN A 648 -13.35 15.32 12.95
N SER A 649 -13.76 15.42 14.22
CA SER A 649 -13.18 16.37 15.18
C SER A 649 -11.82 15.92 15.74
N ASN A 650 -11.44 14.67 15.50
CA ASN A 650 -10.20 14.05 15.97
C ASN A 650 -9.16 13.89 14.84
N ASP A 651 -7.94 13.53 15.23
CA ASP A 651 -6.88 13.16 14.28
C ASP A 651 -7.28 11.97 13.41
N SER A 652 -7.03 12.05 12.09
CA SER A 652 -7.46 11.03 11.11
C SER A 652 -6.87 9.64 11.43
N PRO A 653 -7.70 8.62 11.75
CA PRO A 653 -7.23 7.33 12.22
C PRO A 653 -6.61 6.49 11.08
N LEU A 654 -5.84 5.46 11.47
CA LEU A 654 -5.27 4.51 10.51
C LEU A 654 -6.38 3.69 9.83
N THR A 655 -7.40 3.26 10.57
CA THR A 655 -8.55 2.52 10.01
C THR A 655 -9.87 2.98 10.61
N ILE A 656 -10.95 2.98 9.82
CA ILE A 656 -12.34 3.06 10.30
C ILE A 656 -13.09 1.76 10.02
N TYR A 657 -14.06 1.44 10.86
CA TYR A 657 -14.85 0.22 10.79
C TYR A 657 -16.36 0.49 10.77
N PRO A 658 -16.97 0.77 9.59
CA PRO A 658 -18.41 0.92 9.46
C PRO A 658 -19.14 -0.44 9.50
N PHE A 659 -20.08 -0.61 10.43
CA PHE A 659 -20.97 -1.77 10.51
C PHE A 659 -22.43 -1.37 10.24
N SER A 660 -23.07 -1.99 9.25
CA SER A 660 -24.44 -1.72 8.80
C SER A 660 -24.88 -2.80 7.80
N LYS A 661 -26.19 -3.12 7.75
CA LYS A 661 -26.78 -3.98 6.69
C LYS A 661 -27.19 -3.14 5.46
N ASN A 662 -27.44 -1.85 5.65
CA ASN A 662 -27.75 -0.88 4.62
C ASN A 662 -26.47 -0.30 3.98
N SER A 663 -26.31 -0.51 2.68
CA SER A 663 -25.16 0.00 1.91
C SER A 663 -25.13 1.54 1.81
N LYS A 664 -26.28 2.22 1.88
CA LYS A 664 -26.31 3.70 1.88
C LYS A 664 -25.73 4.28 3.15
N THR A 665 -25.97 3.65 4.30
CA THR A 665 -25.36 4.03 5.59
C THR A 665 -23.85 3.87 5.53
N ILE A 666 -23.36 2.77 4.92
CA ILE A 666 -21.93 2.53 4.73
C ILE A 666 -21.32 3.63 3.83
N GLU A 667 -21.89 3.85 2.65
CA GLU A 667 -21.38 4.86 1.71
C GLU A 667 -21.36 6.25 2.34
N TYR A 668 -22.43 6.63 3.06
CA TYR A 668 -22.50 7.91 3.76
C TYR A 668 -21.39 8.09 4.81
N ILE A 669 -21.06 7.03 5.57
CA ILE A 669 -19.91 7.07 6.50
C ILE A 669 -18.60 7.25 5.71
N LEU A 670 -18.40 6.53 4.61
CA LEU A 670 -17.17 6.58 3.81
C LEU A 670 -16.99 7.93 3.09
N GLU A 671 -18.05 8.52 2.55
CA GLU A 671 -18.03 9.84 1.89
C GLU A 671 -17.75 10.99 2.88
N ASN A 672 -18.15 10.83 4.15
CA ASN A 672 -18.10 11.88 5.17
C ASN A 672 -17.04 11.65 6.26
N THR A 673 -16.12 10.69 6.12
CA THR A 673 -15.01 10.49 7.06
C THR A 673 -13.67 10.35 6.33
N ARG A 674 -12.55 10.38 7.08
CA ARG A 674 -11.19 10.28 6.51
C ARG A 674 -10.29 9.39 7.36
N SER A 675 -9.64 8.42 6.72
CA SER A 675 -8.68 7.51 7.34
C SER A 675 -7.68 6.95 6.33
N GLY A 676 -6.69 6.20 6.80
CA GLY A 676 -5.78 5.44 5.93
C GLY A 676 -6.51 4.33 5.17
N ALA A 677 -7.33 3.55 5.88
CA ALA A 677 -8.17 2.49 5.33
C ALA A 677 -9.59 2.48 5.95
N ALA A 678 -10.51 1.78 5.30
CA ALA A 678 -11.84 1.48 5.83
C ALA A 678 -12.19 0.01 5.57
N VAL A 679 -12.74 -0.67 6.57
CA VAL A 679 -13.20 -2.08 6.44
C VAL A 679 -14.66 -2.16 6.86
N THR A 680 -15.51 -2.61 5.95
CA THR A 680 -16.96 -2.59 6.15
C THR A 680 -17.44 -3.95 6.65
N ASN A 681 -18.22 -3.92 7.74
CA ASN A 681 -18.74 -5.10 8.44
C ASN A 681 -17.69 -6.12 8.95
N ASP A 682 -16.40 -5.77 8.94
CA ASP A 682 -15.32 -6.59 9.49
C ASP A 682 -14.18 -5.70 10.02
N VAL A 683 -13.21 -6.29 10.72
CA VAL A 683 -12.07 -5.56 11.32
C VAL A 683 -10.75 -6.22 10.92
N ILE A 684 -9.64 -5.46 10.93
CA ILE A 684 -8.24 -5.91 10.69
C ILE A 684 -7.95 -6.52 9.30
N MET A 685 -8.78 -7.41 8.77
CA MET A 685 -8.49 -8.32 7.65
C MET A 685 -8.02 -7.68 6.34
N HIS A 686 -8.26 -6.37 6.11
CA HIS A 686 -7.65 -5.66 4.98
C HIS A 686 -6.11 -5.77 4.94
N PHE A 687 -5.45 -5.91 6.09
CA PHE A 687 -4.01 -6.05 6.22
C PHE A 687 -3.44 -7.35 5.61
N SER A 688 -4.25 -8.40 5.43
CA SER A 688 -3.80 -9.64 4.78
C SER A 688 -3.93 -9.61 3.25
N VAL A 689 -4.55 -8.56 2.69
CA VAL A 689 -4.74 -8.40 1.24
C VAL A 689 -3.57 -7.62 0.66
N THR A 690 -2.49 -8.32 0.29
CA THR A 690 -1.22 -7.76 -0.19
C THR A 690 -1.30 -6.77 -1.37
N ASN A 691 -2.44 -6.71 -2.07
CA ASN A 691 -2.68 -5.78 -3.18
C ASN A 691 -3.47 -4.51 -2.78
N LEU A 692 -3.93 -4.40 -1.53
CA LEU A 692 -4.40 -3.13 -0.97
C LEU A 692 -3.19 -2.35 -0.45
N PRO A 693 -3.07 -1.04 -0.74
CA PRO A 693 -2.04 -0.22 -0.13
C PRO A 693 -2.35 -0.04 1.35
N PHE A 694 -1.47 -0.49 2.23
CA PHE A 694 -1.56 -0.24 3.66
C PHE A 694 -0.78 1.02 4.02
N GLY A 695 -1.43 2.02 4.59
CA GLY A 695 -0.80 3.31 4.93
C GLY A 695 -1.74 4.23 5.69
N GLY A 696 -1.18 5.06 6.58
CA GLY A 696 -1.93 6.10 7.30
C GLY A 696 -2.16 7.38 6.50
N VAL A 697 -2.94 8.30 7.09
CA VAL A 697 -3.16 9.63 6.52
C VAL A 697 -3.16 10.72 7.59
N GLY A 698 -2.32 11.74 7.43
CA GLY A 698 -2.22 12.82 8.41
C GLY A 698 -1.50 12.35 9.66
N ALA A 699 -2.16 12.37 10.82
CA ALA A 699 -1.55 11.97 12.09
C ALA A 699 -1.25 10.46 12.17
N SER A 700 -2.05 9.62 11.50
CA SER A 700 -1.84 8.17 11.40
C SER A 700 -0.77 7.76 10.39
N GLY A 701 -0.27 8.67 9.55
CA GLY A 701 0.85 8.34 8.67
C GLY A 701 0.99 9.18 7.41
N ILE A 702 2.10 8.92 6.72
CA ILE A 702 2.43 9.48 5.40
C ILE A 702 3.15 8.40 4.60
N GLY A 703 2.65 8.14 3.38
CA GLY A 703 3.10 7.04 2.55
C GLY A 703 2.25 5.79 2.77
N SER A 704 2.65 4.69 2.13
CA SER A 704 1.98 3.38 2.27
C SER A 704 2.88 2.29 1.68
N TYR A 705 2.62 1.02 2.02
CA TYR A 705 3.31 -0.15 1.50
C TYR A 705 2.32 -1.31 1.21
N HIS A 706 2.79 -2.56 1.29
CA HIS A 706 2.23 -3.83 0.80
C HIS A 706 2.35 -4.07 -0.71
N GLY A 707 2.82 -5.26 -1.08
CA GLY A 707 2.82 -5.79 -2.45
C GLY A 707 3.43 -4.83 -3.48
N LYS A 708 2.70 -4.50 -4.55
CA LYS A 708 3.20 -3.54 -5.55
C LYS A 708 3.54 -2.18 -4.90
N LYS A 709 2.79 -1.76 -3.88
CA LYS A 709 3.02 -0.48 -3.24
C LYS A 709 4.29 -0.46 -2.39
N SER A 710 4.66 -1.58 -1.75
CA SER A 710 5.99 -1.79 -1.18
C SER A 710 7.10 -1.55 -2.23
N PHE A 711 6.99 -2.17 -3.41
CA PHE A 711 7.96 -1.98 -4.50
C PHE A 711 8.03 -0.52 -4.98
N ASP A 712 6.86 0.13 -5.18
CA ASP A 712 6.77 1.53 -5.64
C ASP A 712 7.36 2.51 -4.60
N THR A 713 7.15 2.26 -3.31
CA THR A 713 7.64 3.12 -2.21
C THR A 713 9.16 3.18 -2.16
N PHE A 714 9.85 2.06 -2.38
CA PHE A 714 11.32 2.01 -2.46
C PHE A 714 11.88 2.24 -3.88
N THR A 715 11.04 2.68 -4.82
CA THR A 715 11.39 3.00 -6.20
C THR A 715 11.36 4.52 -6.44
N HIS A 716 12.24 4.99 -7.32
CA HIS A 716 12.15 6.27 -8.00
C HIS A 716 11.66 6.05 -9.44
N GLU A 717 10.58 6.75 -9.81
CA GLU A 717 10.01 6.74 -11.14
C GLU A 717 10.70 7.76 -12.06
N ARG A 718 11.75 7.30 -12.74
CA ARG A 718 12.56 8.15 -13.61
C ARG A 718 11.92 8.32 -14.98
N SER A 719 11.31 9.48 -15.20
CA SER A 719 10.85 9.92 -16.52
C SER A 719 12.00 9.95 -17.52
N THR A 720 11.89 9.18 -18.60
CA THR A 720 12.91 9.02 -19.64
C THR A 720 12.31 9.31 -21.01
N MET A 721 12.96 10.17 -21.78
CA MET A 721 12.56 10.51 -23.15
C MET A 721 13.77 10.39 -24.08
N ASN A 722 13.67 9.53 -25.10
CA ASN A 722 14.61 9.49 -26.21
C ASN A 722 14.00 10.20 -27.43
N THR A 723 14.68 11.23 -27.94
CA THR A 723 14.32 11.94 -29.17
C THR A 723 15.25 11.46 -30.28
N PRO A 724 14.76 10.74 -31.30
CA PRO A 724 15.64 10.13 -32.30
C PRO A 724 16.16 11.16 -33.31
N TYR A 725 17.40 11.00 -33.78
CA TYR A 725 18.03 11.95 -34.72
C TYR A 725 17.25 12.18 -36.02
N TYR A 726 16.51 11.18 -36.51
CA TYR A 726 15.67 11.34 -37.71
C TYR A 726 14.50 12.32 -37.52
N ALA A 727 14.15 12.68 -36.28
CA ALA A 727 13.12 13.67 -35.99
C ALA A 727 13.60 15.12 -36.20
N GLU A 728 14.89 15.39 -36.42
CA GLU A 728 15.45 16.76 -36.39
C GLU A 728 14.73 17.72 -37.36
N LYS A 729 14.38 17.27 -38.56
CA LYS A 729 13.61 18.07 -39.54
C LYS A 729 12.18 18.40 -39.08
N PHE A 730 11.58 17.56 -38.23
CA PHE A 730 10.33 17.89 -37.54
C PHE A 730 10.60 18.88 -36.39
N LEU A 731 11.71 18.73 -35.67
CA LEU A 731 12.10 19.61 -34.57
C LEU A 731 12.46 21.03 -35.01
N GLU A 732 12.86 21.28 -36.27
CA GLU A 732 13.02 22.62 -36.87
C GLU A 732 11.86 23.59 -36.56
N MET A 733 10.64 23.07 -36.40
CA MET A 733 9.46 23.87 -36.06
C MET A 733 9.49 24.50 -34.66
N ARG A 734 10.26 23.93 -33.72
CA ARG A 734 10.44 24.44 -32.35
C ARG A 734 11.68 25.32 -32.19
N TYR A 735 12.53 25.39 -33.22
CA TYR A 735 13.75 26.19 -33.21
C TYR A 735 13.50 27.59 -33.79
N PRO A 736 14.15 28.64 -33.24
CA PRO A 736 14.18 29.97 -33.84
C PRO A 736 14.67 29.96 -35.31
N PRO A 737 14.31 30.95 -36.14
CA PRO A 737 13.37 32.04 -35.85
C PRO A 737 11.91 31.54 -35.77
N TYR A 738 11.10 32.20 -34.94
CA TYR A 738 9.71 31.85 -34.67
C TYR A 738 8.73 32.56 -35.62
N GLU A 739 8.65 32.09 -36.86
CA GLU A 739 7.65 32.55 -37.81
C GLU A 739 6.22 32.22 -37.35
N GLU A 740 5.24 33.04 -37.73
CA GLU A 740 3.82 32.86 -37.38
C GLU A 740 3.29 31.48 -37.81
N ARG A 741 3.78 30.94 -38.93
CA ARG A 741 3.47 29.58 -39.40
C ARG A 741 3.97 28.50 -38.44
N LYS A 742 5.20 28.61 -37.93
CA LYS A 742 5.74 27.69 -36.91
C LYS A 742 4.91 27.77 -35.64
N LEU A 743 4.60 28.98 -35.17
CA LEU A 743 3.78 29.21 -33.97
C LEU A 743 2.38 28.60 -34.07
N LYS A 744 1.66 28.80 -35.19
CA LYS A 744 0.35 28.17 -35.44
C LYS A 744 0.43 26.64 -35.44
N MET A 745 1.52 26.05 -35.95
CA MET A 745 1.69 24.60 -35.99
C MET A 745 2.11 24.02 -34.63
N LEU A 746 2.94 24.72 -33.86
CA LEU A 746 3.24 24.39 -32.46
C LEU A 746 1.98 24.43 -31.59
N GLN A 747 1.15 25.47 -31.73
CA GLN A 747 -0.16 25.55 -31.08
C GLN A 747 -1.04 24.34 -31.45
N TRP A 748 -1.07 23.93 -32.72
CA TRP A 748 -1.87 22.78 -33.14
C TRP A 748 -1.40 21.45 -32.54
N LEU A 749 -0.07 21.26 -32.37
CA LEU A 749 0.57 20.05 -31.84
C LEU A 749 0.51 19.92 -30.32
N PHE A 750 0.78 21.01 -29.61
CA PHE A 750 0.96 21.02 -28.15
C PHE A 750 -0.27 21.50 -27.40
N PHE A 751 -1.19 22.22 -28.04
CA PHE A 751 -2.41 22.72 -27.41
C PHE A 751 -3.67 21.98 -27.89
N SER A 752 -4.32 21.30 -26.95
CA SER A 752 -5.69 20.79 -27.11
C SER A 752 -6.62 21.67 -26.29
N LYS A 753 -7.59 22.32 -26.95
CA LYS A 753 -8.67 23.03 -26.23
C LYS A 753 -9.50 22.00 -25.47
N PRO A 754 -9.84 22.22 -24.18
CA PRO A 754 -10.78 21.36 -23.47
C PRO A 754 -12.14 21.37 -24.18
N ASP A 755 -12.79 20.22 -24.27
CA ASP A 755 -14.04 20.08 -25.02
C ASP A 755 -15.25 20.44 -24.15
N TYR A 756 -15.53 21.73 -24.05
CA TYR A 756 -16.68 22.26 -23.30
C TYR A 756 -18.03 22.12 -24.06
N ARG A 757 -18.10 21.37 -25.18
CA ARG A 757 -19.33 21.25 -26.01
C ARG A 757 -19.65 19.81 -26.40
N ASN A 758 -20.95 19.50 -26.42
CA ASN A 758 -21.49 18.15 -26.52
C ASN A 758 -21.16 17.44 -27.86
N ASN A 759 -20.45 16.30 -27.78
CA ASN A 759 -20.38 15.16 -28.71
C ASN A 759 -20.04 15.36 -30.22
N LYS A 760 -20.04 16.58 -30.80
CA LYS A 760 -19.60 16.81 -32.20
C LYS A 760 -18.07 16.95 -32.31
N SER A 761 -17.41 17.52 -31.29
CA SER A 761 -15.99 17.84 -31.28
C SER A 761 -15.07 16.62 -31.17
N ALA A 762 -15.58 15.50 -30.64
CA ALA A 762 -14.90 14.20 -30.65
C ALA A 762 -14.39 13.80 -32.05
N ARG A 763 -15.18 14.04 -33.11
CA ARG A 763 -14.78 13.77 -34.51
C ARG A 763 -13.59 14.62 -34.97
N ILE A 764 -13.48 15.85 -34.50
CA ILE A 764 -12.36 16.75 -34.86
C ILE A 764 -11.08 16.28 -34.16
N LEU A 765 -11.18 15.78 -32.93
CA LEU A 765 -10.06 15.15 -32.23
C LEU A 765 -9.59 13.86 -32.94
N THR A 766 -10.53 13.06 -33.49
CA THR A 766 -10.21 11.91 -34.35
C THR A 766 -9.46 12.32 -35.62
N LEU A 767 -9.90 13.39 -36.29
CA LEU A 767 -9.24 13.94 -37.49
C LEU A 767 -7.83 14.49 -37.20
N LYS A 768 -7.64 15.23 -36.10
CA LYS A 768 -6.30 15.68 -35.67
C LYS A 768 -5.34 14.52 -35.48
N LYS A 769 -5.79 13.46 -34.79
CA LYS A 769 -5.02 12.23 -34.60
C LYS A 769 -4.70 11.57 -35.94
N PHE A 770 -5.70 11.39 -36.80
CA PHE A 770 -5.52 10.77 -38.13
C PHE A 770 -4.44 11.48 -38.95
N PHE A 771 -4.54 12.81 -39.14
CA PHE A 771 -3.52 13.58 -39.87
C PHE A 771 -2.14 13.55 -39.20
N GLY A 772 -2.08 13.61 -37.87
CA GLY A 772 -0.83 13.45 -37.12
C GLY A 772 -0.16 12.10 -37.37
N TYR A 773 -0.93 11.01 -37.35
CA TYR A 773 -0.44 9.67 -37.68
C TYR A 773 -0.01 9.57 -39.15
N SER A 774 -0.76 10.14 -40.11
CA SER A 774 -0.37 10.15 -41.52
C SER A 774 0.99 10.83 -41.75
N ILE A 775 1.24 11.96 -41.09
CA ILE A 775 2.53 12.67 -41.17
C ILE A 775 3.67 11.80 -40.59
N VAL A 776 3.45 11.15 -39.45
CA VAL A 776 4.45 10.25 -38.84
C VAL A 776 4.73 9.04 -39.74
N VAL A 777 3.71 8.45 -40.38
CA VAL A 777 3.89 7.34 -41.35
C VAL A 777 4.72 7.79 -42.55
N VAL A 778 4.50 9.00 -43.09
CA VAL A 778 5.30 9.54 -44.19
C VAL A 778 6.75 9.79 -43.78
N ILE A 779 6.99 10.34 -42.58
CA ILE A 779 8.34 10.55 -42.04
C ILE A 779 9.06 9.19 -41.83
N LEU A 780 8.39 8.21 -41.22
CA LEU A 780 8.93 6.86 -41.03
C LEU A 780 9.25 6.19 -42.38
N ALA A 781 8.37 6.27 -43.37
CA ALA A 781 8.61 5.72 -44.71
C ALA A 781 9.81 6.38 -45.41
N TYR A 782 9.99 7.70 -45.22
CA TYR A 782 11.15 8.43 -45.74
C TYR A 782 12.46 8.04 -45.02
N SER A 783 12.44 7.87 -43.70
CA SER A 783 13.61 7.45 -42.92
C SER A 783 14.01 5.99 -43.15
N LEU A 784 13.04 5.08 -43.31
CA LEU A 784 13.26 3.67 -43.65
C LEU A 784 13.88 3.49 -45.03
N ARG A 785 13.56 4.37 -45.98
CA ARG A 785 14.18 4.38 -47.33
C ARG A 785 15.68 4.71 -47.29
N ASN A 786 16.14 5.38 -46.24
CA ASN A 786 17.51 5.90 -46.13
C ASN A 786 18.37 5.23 -45.03
N SER A 787 17.86 4.24 -44.27
CA SER A 787 18.64 3.59 -43.20
C SER A 787 18.08 2.23 -42.75
N ASN A 788 18.96 1.32 -42.30
CA ASN A 788 18.64 -0.02 -41.75
C ASN A 788 17.98 0.07 -40.35
N MET A 789 16.76 0.63 -40.28
CA MET A 789 16.08 1.02 -39.03
C MET A 789 14.87 0.13 -38.67
N LEU A 790 15.01 -1.19 -38.86
CA LEU A 790 13.94 -2.17 -38.62
C LEU A 790 13.50 -2.24 -37.14
N GLU A 791 14.44 -2.18 -36.19
CA GLU A 791 14.13 -2.20 -34.74
C GLU A 791 13.28 -1.02 -34.29
N SER A 792 13.53 0.19 -34.80
CA SER A 792 12.73 1.38 -34.46
C SER A 792 11.29 1.24 -34.92
N LEU A 793 11.07 0.65 -36.10
CA LEU A 793 9.73 0.36 -36.61
C LEU A 793 9.03 -0.71 -35.77
N VAL A 794 9.73 -1.78 -35.38
CA VAL A 794 9.19 -2.82 -34.49
C VAL A 794 8.79 -2.25 -33.14
N ASN A 795 9.58 -1.34 -32.57
CA ASN A 795 9.24 -0.70 -31.29
C ASN A 795 8.06 0.28 -31.42
N PHE A 796 7.96 1.04 -32.52
CA PHE A 796 6.78 1.88 -32.80
C PHE A 796 5.52 1.03 -32.97
N ILE A 797 5.58 -0.06 -33.74
CA ILE A 797 4.45 -0.97 -33.96
C ILE A 797 4.03 -1.65 -32.64
N LYS A 798 4.99 -2.10 -31.82
CA LYS A 798 4.71 -2.67 -30.49
C LYS A 798 4.04 -1.67 -29.55
N ALA A 799 4.47 -0.40 -29.57
CA ALA A 799 3.82 0.66 -28.80
C ALA A 799 2.38 0.92 -29.29
N TRP A 800 2.19 0.95 -30.62
CA TRP A 800 0.89 1.23 -31.25
C TRP A 800 -0.14 0.12 -31.04
N PHE A 801 0.24 -1.17 -31.13
CA PHE A 801 -0.66 -2.30 -30.85
C PHE A 801 -1.01 -2.47 -29.37
N LYS A 802 -0.30 -1.79 -28.46
CA LYS A 802 -0.54 -1.85 -27.00
C LYS A 802 -1.42 -0.69 -26.49
N THR A 803 -1.72 0.29 -27.34
CA THR A 803 -2.63 1.44 -27.10
C THR A 803 -3.98 1.29 -27.78
#